data_AF-A0A851HJR6-F1
#
_entry.id   AF-A0A851HJR6-F1
#
_cell.length_a   1.000
_cell.length_b   1.000
_cell.length_c   1.000
_cell.angle_alpha   90.00
_cell.angle_beta   90.00
_cell.angle_gamma   90.00
#
_symmetry.space_group_name_H-M   'P 1'
#
loop_
_entity.id
_entity.type
_entity.pdbx_description
1 polymer ?
#
loop_
_entity_poly.entity_id
_entity_poly.type
_entity_poly.pdbx_seq_one_letter_code
_entity_poly.pdbx_strand_id
1 'polypeptide(L)'
;MNYKEFIKKNKKLIIGILAFVLLNVTILLAWKITHSKDEEISPSAEMNNSTETNNNQPSTETEQSNTIQKQEADGTIIIYDRNTEKIIKKIFTNGTIQEFENEVLIKEQFAIRNGEICEYNPQTKLLTKVTTLKSDGSKKPLIVSDFDSKTGNKLKQTNYRLENDNIEYIIDFNPGKADRKKKITHFKVNGAQPSIVLEYDETTGNKLKQTEYRKDNEKIEIITDYDPSKEDKKRKITSFKADGISPSVVLEYDEQHGYLTSQTKYRDNSPKIEHTTLYDPANQDKKTQFTQFKIDGLTPSIHKTYYSNSGYIQQETQFHENIDKKKKVIDYNPATKGQKTKETLLKEDGIKHSIVLEFDPTTGNKLRQTKYRDNSDKIEQIINYNPATNNFMTQVIDYKQEENDKPLVMTDYHEKTQNKLRQTKYRDTTDTIEAVIDYNPEKKDQKTKETIFKGDGINHSIVLEFDPITGNKKQETHYQTSNNCVNFVIDYNPAIQDKKTKITNFKADGKTPLTVLTFDENTGNKLEQKTYQNENNIIRNIINFNPETENKKINYTEFKANGTNISAFLTFDPNTGNRLQQKKYNTNNDKIAQIIDYNPSQDQLLNKITDFKADGETPSKVTEFNDKGKKEKYIQYKDDENIIELTKEYDPTTDKLIKEIEFKGDGINPLIMSIYDKDTSNIIEYREYQDEANLIECLYTYNPNIQERKKQEKHFKSDGTSLSIVVDFDADTGNKKKITRYKQNENKIASVEEYDPTTQAKITTITYQDDGITIKETKRH
;
A
#
# COMPACT_ATOMS: atom_id res chain seq x y z
N MET A 1 -9.71 35.28 -21.70
CA MET A 1 -8.46 34.47 -21.82
C MET A 1 -7.51 35.23 -22.74
N ASN A 2 -6.38 35.71 -22.22
CA ASN A 2 -5.43 36.58 -22.93
C ASN A 2 -4.64 35.74 -23.96
N TYR A 3 -4.42 36.26 -25.18
CA TYR A 3 -3.78 35.57 -26.30
C TYR A 3 -2.40 34.95 -25.93
N LYS A 4 -1.68 35.57 -24.98
CA LYS A 4 -0.43 35.03 -24.43
C LYS A 4 -0.59 33.71 -23.66
N GLU A 5 -1.71 33.49 -22.96
CA GLU A 5 -1.96 32.23 -22.24
C GLU A 5 -2.38 31.09 -23.16
N PHE A 6 -3.10 31.39 -24.25
CA PHE A 6 -3.47 30.39 -25.25
C PHE A 6 -2.23 29.80 -25.95
N ILE A 7 -1.24 30.64 -26.26
CA ILE A 7 0.04 30.20 -26.84
C ILE A 7 0.86 29.38 -25.83
N LYS A 8 0.84 29.73 -24.54
CA LYS A 8 1.59 28.99 -23.50
C LYS A 8 1.01 27.58 -23.27
N LYS A 9 -0.31 27.45 -23.25
CA LYS A 9 -1.01 26.16 -23.00
C LYS A 9 -0.91 25.20 -24.19
N ASN A 10 -0.82 25.71 -25.41
CA ASN A 10 -0.79 24.92 -26.64
C ASN A 10 0.59 24.82 -27.32
N LYS A 11 1.67 25.25 -26.64
CA LYS A 11 3.02 25.29 -27.22
C LYS A 11 3.49 23.92 -27.77
N LYS A 12 3.15 22.81 -27.10
CA LYS A 12 3.50 21.45 -27.57
C LYS A 12 2.69 21.02 -28.80
N LEU A 13 1.42 21.40 -28.88
CA LEU A 13 0.56 21.09 -30.02
C LEU A 13 0.96 21.90 -31.26
N ILE A 14 1.27 23.19 -31.07
CA ILE A 14 1.72 24.09 -32.14
C ILE A 14 3.09 23.66 -32.69
N ILE A 15 4.02 23.23 -31.82
CA ILE A 15 5.32 22.67 -32.26
C ILE A 15 5.11 21.35 -33.01
N GLY A 16 4.18 20.50 -32.59
CA GLY A 16 3.85 19.24 -33.30
C GLY A 16 3.27 19.47 -34.69
N ILE A 17 2.38 20.44 -34.84
CA ILE A 17 1.78 20.80 -36.15
C ILE A 17 2.84 21.43 -37.07
N LEU A 18 3.71 22.30 -36.55
CA LEU A 18 4.82 22.87 -37.31
C LEU A 18 5.83 21.80 -37.77
N ALA A 19 6.15 20.82 -36.92
CA ALA A 19 7.03 19.71 -37.28
C ALA A 19 6.41 18.79 -38.34
N PHE A 20 5.10 18.55 -38.27
CA PHE A 20 4.37 17.76 -39.26
C PHE A 20 4.28 18.48 -40.63
N VAL A 21 4.10 19.81 -40.64
CA VAL A 21 4.12 20.61 -41.87
C VAL A 21 5.53 20.67 -42.46
N LEU A 22 6.58 20.83 -41.64
CA LEU A 22 7.97 20.82 -42.11
C LEU A 22 8.40 19.47 -42.69
N LEU A 23 7.93 18.35 -42.13
CA LEU A 23 8.21 17.00 -42.63
C LEU A 23 7.50 16.73 -43.97
N ASN A 24 6.28 17.24 -44.15
CA ASN A 24 5.57 17.10 -45.43
C ASN A 24 6.12 18.04 -46.52
N VAL A 25 6.64 19.22 -46.16
CA VAL A 25 7.31 20.13 -47.10
C VAL A 25 8.68 19.60 -47.56
N THR A 26 9.42 18.90 -46.70
CA THR A 26 10.69 18.26 -47.09
C THR A 26 10.48 17.05 -48.01
N ILE A 27 9.40 16.29 -47.83
CA ILE A 27 9.05 15.17 -48.71
C ILE A 27 8.55 15.68 -50.08
N LEU A 28 7.88 16.83 -50.14
CA LEU A 28 7.45 17.45 -51.41
C LEU A 28 8.61 18.10 -52.20
N LEU A 29 9.64 18.60 -51.51
CA LEU A 29 10.85 19.15 -52.14
C LEU A 29 11.79 18.04 -52.65
N ALA A 30 11.81 16.87 -52.01
CA ALA A 30 12.60 15.72 -52.45
C ALA A 30 12.06 15.00 -53.70
N TRP A 31 10.82 15.32 -54.13
CA TRP A 31 10.20 14.72 -55.32
C TRP A 31 10.26 15.63 -56.56
N LYS A 32 10.78 16.86 -56.45
CA LYS A 32 10.79 17.86 -57.54
C LYS A 32 12.19 18.20 -58.10
N ILE A 33 13.24 17.54 -57.63
CA ILE A 33 14.61 17.72 -58.14
C ILE A 33 15.20 16.36 -58.50
N THR A 34 14.84 15.84 -59.67
CA THR A 34 15.71 15.01 -60.53
C THR A 34 14.97 14.77 -61.84
N HIS A 35 14.76 15.82 -62.63
CA HIS A 35 14.55 15.81 -64.10
C HIS A 35 14.88 17.21 -64.62
N SER A 36 16.09 17.40 -65.14
CA SER A 36 16.46 18.50 -66.04
C SER A 36 17.69 18.09 -66.85
N LYS A 37 17.45 17.93 -68.15
CA LYS A 37 18.33 18.10 -69.33
C LYS A 37 19.33 19.27 -69.20
N ASP A 38 20.42 19.45 -69.97
CA ASP A 38 21.09 18.83 -71.12
C ASP A 38 22.54 19.44 -71.18
N GLU A 39 23.41 18.88 -72.02
CA GLU A 39 24.51 19.54 -72.79
C GLU A 39 25.84 20.05 -72.15
N GLU A 40 26.92 19.34 -72.58
CA GLU A 40 28.09 19.82 -73.37
C GLU A 40 29.43 20.33 -72.74
N ILE A 41 30.52 19.82 -73.39
CA ILE A 41 31.93 20.29 -73.50
C ILE A 41 32.98 19.78 -72.47
N SER A 42 33.79 18.80 -72.95
CA SER A 42 35.28 18.76 -73.12
C SER A 42 36.23 19.56 -72.18
N PRO A 43 37.54 19.18 -72.01
CA PRO A 43 38.39 18.50 -73.00
C PRO A 43 39.39 17.42 -72.47
N SER A 44 39.94 16.68 -73.45
CA SER A 44 41.33 16.20 -73.68
C SER A 44 42.22 15.79 -72.48
N ALA A 45 43.11 14.79 -72.54
CA ALA A 45 43.90 14.27 -73.65
C ALA A 45 44.45 12.88 -73.22
N GLU A 46 44.45 11.89 -74.12
CA GLU A 46 45.63 11.38 -74.85
C GLU A 46 46.52 10.38 -74.09
N MET A 47 46.51 9.12 -74.56
CA MET A 47 47.58 8.53 -75.40
C MET A 47 47.09 7.13 -75.84
N ASN A 48 46.84 6.92 -77.14
CA ASN A 48 47.77 6.46 -78.20
C ASN A 48 48.14 4.98 -78.03
N ASN A 49 48.20 4.10 -79.04
CA ASN A 49 48.06 4.08 -80.50
C ASN A 49 47.99 2.56 -80.82
N SER A 50 47.46 2.01 -81.92
CA SER A 50 47.59 2.38 -83.32
C SER A 50 46.60 1.54 -84.13
N THR A 51 46.03 2.19 -85.13
CA THR A 51 45.33 1.62 -86.28
C THR A 51 46.31 1.02 -87.28
N GLU A 52 45.96 -0.12 -87.87
CA GLU A 52 46.26 -0.40 -89.28
C GLU A 52 45.01 -0.98 -89.94
N THR A 53 44.55 -0.25 -90.95
CA THR A 53 43.57 -0.62 -91.96
C THR A 53 43.99 -1.88 -92.69
N ASN A 54 43.06 -2.82 -92.89
CA ASN A 54 43.07 -3.62 -94.10
C ASN A 54 41.67 -3.97 -94.58
N ASN A 55 41.38 -3.44 -95.76
CA ASN A 55 40.36 -3.93 -96.68
C ASN A 55 40.53 -5.44 -96.83
N ASN A 56 39.47 -6.21 -96.57
CA ASN A 56 39.23 -7.47 -97.25
C ASN A 56 37.73 -7.72 -97.34
N GLN A 57 37.19 -7.21 -98.45
CA GLN A 57 36.19 -7.88 -99.26
C GLN A 57 36.24 -9.41 -99.04
N PRO A 58 35.16 -10.07 -98.59
CA PRO A 58 34.95 -11.44 -98.99
C PRO A 58 34.56 -11.37 -100.47
N SER A 59 35.42 -11.89 -101.31
CA SER A 59 35.09 -12.27 -102.67
C SER A 59 33.73 -12.96 -102.67
N THR A 60 32.87 -12.54 -103.60
CA THR A 60 31.89 -13.44 -104.19
C THR A 60 32.62 -14.67 -104.73
N GLU A 61 32.83 -15.68 -103.90
CA GLU A 61 32.75 -17.04 -104.40
C GLU A 61 31.28 -17.26 -104.69
N THR A 62 30.93 -17.00 -105.95
CA THR A 62 29.98 -17.84 -106.65
C THR A 62 30.43 -19.29 -106.41
N GLU A 63 29.96 -19.93 -105.34
CA GLU A 63 29.64 -21.35 -105.44
C GLU A 63 28.72 -21.40 -106.65
N GLN A 64 29.28 -21.77 -107.80
CA GLN A 64 28.45 -22.31 -108.87
C GLN A 64 27.63 -23.37 -108.16
N SER A 65 26.31 -23.16 -108.06
CA SER A 65 25.47 -24.17 -107.42
C SER A 65 25.86 -25.48 -108.06
N ASN A 66 26.31 -26.44 -107.26
CA ASN A 66 26.63 -27.80 -107.70
C ASN A 66 25.33 -28.53 -108.05
N THR A 67 24.45 -27.85 -108.78
CA THR A 67 23.18 -28.32 -109.22
C THR A 67 22.95 -27.91 -110.66
N ILE A 68 22.41 -28.84 -111.43
CA ILE A 68 21.98 -28.59 -112.80
C ILE A 68 20.46 -28.54 -112.77
N GLN A 69 19.86 -27.46 -113.25
CA GLN A 69 18.41 -27.37 -113.46
C GLN A 69 18.08 -27.77 -114.88
N LYS A 70 17.13 -28.70 -115.03
CA LYS A 70 16.56 -29.11 -116.30
C LYS A 70 15.05 -28.95 -116.23
N GLN A 71 14.48 -28.25 -117.21
CA GLN A 71 13.03 -28.15 -117.35
C GLN A 71 12.55 -29.24 -118.30
N GLU A 72 11.63 -30.08 -117.84
CA GLU A 72 10.96 -31.09 -118.65
C GLU A 72 9.82 -30.46 -119.48
N ALA A 73 9.34 -31.18 -120.50
CA ALA A 73 8.36 -30.65 -121.47
C ALA A 73 7.00 -30.29 -120.85
N ASP A 74 6.66 -30.88 -119.71
CA ASP A 74 5.45 -30.57 -118.93
C ASP A 74 5.59 -29.32 -118.04
N GLY A 75 6.75 -28.66 -118.09
CA GLY A 75 7.11 -27.48 -117.32
C GLY A 75 7.69 -27.78 -115.93
N THR A 76 7.82 -29.05 -115.54
CA THR A 76 8.46 -29.45 -114.28
C THR A 76 9.94 -29.12 -114.31
N ILE A 77 10.45 -28.46 -113.27
CA ILE A 77 11.88 -28.16 -113.10
C ILE A 77 12.50 -29.23 -112.23
N ILE A 78 13.44 -30.01 -112.77
CA ILE A 78 14.23 -30.99 -112.03
C ILE A 78 15.61 -30.40 -111.74
N ILE A 79 16.01 -30.43 -110.49
CA ILE A 79 17.32 -30.00 -110.00
C ILE A 79 18.11 -31.24 -109.62
N TYR A 80 19.24 -31.45 -110.27
CA TYR A 80 20.17 -32.56 -110.03
C TYR A 80 21.35 -32.08 -109.22
N ASP A 81 22.00 -32.96 -108.47
CA ASP A 81 23.34 -32.77 -107.95
C ASP A 81 24.33 -32.85 -109.13
N ARG A 82 25.17 -31.84 -109.32
CA ARG A 82 26.08 -31.75 -110.46
C ARG A 82 27.18 -32.79 -110.43
N ASN A 83 27.56 -33.28 -109.24
CA ASN A 83 28.66 -34.22 -109.09
C ASN A 83 28.19 -35.68 -109.16
N THR A 84 26.97 -35.96 -108.69
CA THR A 84 26.43 -37.33 -108.67
C THR A 84 25.37 -37.60 -109.74
N GLU A 85 24.91 -36.57 -110.45
CA GLU A 85 23.77 -36.60 -111.38
C GLU A 85 22.46 -37.11 -110.78
N LYS A 86 22.39 -37.30 -109.47
CA LYS A 86 21.18 -37.72 -108.78
C LYS A 86 20.21 -36.56 -108.66
N ILE A 87 18.91 -36.85 -108.78
CA ILE A 87 17.87 -35.85 -108.55
C ILE A 87 17.94 -35.41 -107.08
N ILE A 88 17.97 -34.09 -106.86
CA ILE A 88 17.84 -33.48 -105.54
C ILE A 88 16.43 -32.92 -105.37
N LYS A 89 15.83 -32.34 -106.41
CA LYS A 89 14.55 -31.62 -106.29
C LYS A 89 13.74 -31.66 -107.58
N LYS A 90 12.41 -31.76 -107.51
CA LYS A 90 11.47 -31.55 -108.60
C LYS A 90 10.49 -30.46 -108.21
N ILE A 91 10.21 -29.52 -109.10
CA ILE A 91 9.26 -28.43 -108.91
C ILE A 91 8.24 -28.53 -110.05
N PHE A 92 7.04 -28.99 -109.75
CA PHE A 92 5.96 -29.16 -110.71
C PHE A 92 5.26 -27.83 -111.01
N THR A 93 4.62 -27.73 -112.18
CA THR A 93 3.90 -26.51 -112.61
C THR A 93 2.72 -26.13 -111.73
N ASN A 94 2.16 -27.08 -110.98
CA ASN A 94 1.12 -26.82 -109.98
C ASN A 94 1.67 -26.26 -108.65
N GLY A 95 2.99 -26.02 -108.54
CA GLY A 95 3.67 -25.52 -107.34
C GLY A 95 4.07 -26.60 -106.34
N THR A 96 3.85 -27.88 -106.64
CA THR A 96 4.33 -29.00 -105.81
C THR A 96 5.85 -29.11 -105.92
N ILE A 97 6.51 -29.36 -104.79
CA ILE A 97 7.96 -29.51 -104.72
C ILE A 97 8.28 -30.85 -104.07
N GLN A 98 9.08 -31.68 -104.72
CA GLN A 98 9.57 -32.95 -104.17
C GLN A 98 11.09 -32.87 -104.00
N GLU A 99 11.62 -33.26 -102.84
CA GLU A 99 13.07 -33.32 -102.58
C GLU A 99 13.50 -34.76 -102.35
N PHE A 100 14.67 -35.10 -102.89
CA PHE A 100 15.21 -36.45 -102.97
C PHE A 100 16.62 -36.49 -102.36
N GLU A 101 16.92 -37.55 -101.61
CA GLU A 101 18.27 -37.85 -101.13
C GLU A 101 18.62 -39.28 -101.53
N ASN A 102 19.71 -39.45 -102.30
CA ASN A 102 20.07 -40.73 -102.92
C ASN A 102 18.91 -41.37 -103.70
N GLU A 103 18.19 -40.56 -104.49
CA GLU A 103 17.02 -40.97 -105.31
C GLU A 103 15.77 -41.41 -104.53
N VAL A 104 15.82 -41.44 -103.20
CA VAL A 104 14.64 -41.67 -102.37
C VAL A 104 13.93 -40.35 -102.15
N LEU A 105 12.62 -40.29 -102.43
CA LEU A 105 11.79 -39.13 -102.09
C LEU A 105 11.79 -38.98 -100.56
N ILE A 106 12.36 -37.89 -100.06
CA ILE A 106 12.47 -37.63 -98.62
C ILE A 106 11.49 -36.55 -98.16
N LYS A 107 11.01 -35.69 -99.07
CA LYS A 107 10.10 -34.60 -98.73
C LYS A 107 9.19 -34.25 -99.90
N GLU A 108 7.92 -33.97 -99.62
CA GLU A 108 6.95 -33.52 -100.61
C GLU A 108 6.18 -32.30 -100.07
N GLN A 109 6.25 -31.16 -100.75
CA GLN A 109 5.59 -29.91 -100.38
C GLN A 109 4.53 -29.53 -101.42
N PHE A 110 3.34 -29.11 -100.98
CA PHE A 110 2.26 -28.61 -101.83
C PHE A 110 1.93 -27.17 -101.42
N ALA A 111 1.91 -26.26 -102.39
CA ALA A 111 1.24 -24.98 -102.22
C ALA A 111 -0.26 -25.19 -102.48
N ILE A 112 -1.11 -25.00 -101.46
CA ILE A 112 -2.55 -25.14 -101.59
C ILE A 112 -3.15 -23.75 -101.91
N ARG A 113 -4.21 -23.71 -102.75
CA ARG A 113 -5.05 -22.51 -102.92
C ARG A 113 -5.63 -22.16 -101.56
N ASN A 114 -5.11 -21.10 -100.92
CA ASN A 114 -5.56 -20.41 -99.69
C ASN A 114 -4.38 -19.87 -98.84
N GLY A 115 -3.16 -19.84 -99.38
CA GLY A 115 -2.01 -19.22 -98.69
C GLY A 115 -1.31 -20.15 -97.70
N GLU A 116 -1.54 -21.46 -97.79
CA GLU A 116 -0.88 -22.48 -96.97
C GLU A 116 0.11 -23.31 -97.82
N ILE A 117 1.27 -23.59 -97.23
CA ILE A 117 2.28 -24.49 -97.76
C ILE A 117 2.32 -25.72 -96.85
N CYS A 118 1.92 -26.88 -97.36
CA CYS A 118 1.88 -28.14 -96.61
C CYS A 118 3.05 -29.04 -97.02
N GLU A 119 3.76 -29.62 -96.07
CA GLU A 119 4.84 -30.59 -96.27
C GLU A 119 4.42 -31.96 -95.73
N TYR A 120 4.62 -33.03 -96.49
CA TYR A 120 4.24 -34.39 -96.14
C TYR A 120 5.46 -35.31 -96.06
N ASN A 121 5.39 -36.29 -95.16
CA ASN A 121 6.28 -37.43 -95.18
C ASN A 121 5.86 -38.34 -96.36
N PRO A 122 6.74 -38.56 -97.35
CA PRO A 122 6.37 -39.30 -98.55
C PRO A 122 6.09 -40.79 -98.28
N GLN A 123 6.65 -41.38 -97.22
CA GLN A 123 6.45 -42.79 -96.85
C GLN A 123 5.13 -43.01 -96.10
N THR A 124 4.82 -42.17 -95.10
CA THR A 124 3.60 -42.33 -94.29
C THR A 124 2.40 -41.59 -94.87
N LYS A 125 2.62 -40.68 -95.83
CA LYS A 125 1.63 -39.74 -96.38
C LYS A 125 0.96 -38.86 -95.32
N LEU A 126 1.56 -38.78 -94.15
CA LEU A 126 1.14 -37.90 -93.08
C LEU A 126 1.79 -36.54 -93.23
N LEU A 127 1.06 -35.51 -92.82
CA LEU A 127 1.53 -34.14 -92.75
C LEU A 127 2.70 -34.05 -91.78
N THR A 128 3.72 -33.28 -92.15
CA THR A 128 4.93 -33.03 -91.35
C THR A 128 5.10 -31.56 -91.01
N LYS A 129 4.61 -30.65 -91.86
CA LYS A 129 4.63 -29.21 -91.62
C LYS A 129 3.54 -28.46 -92.39
N VAL A 130 2.99 -27.39 -91.82
CA VAL A 130 2.12 -26.43 -92.51
C VAL A 130 2.62 -25.03 -92.23
N THR A 131 2.78 -24.22 -93.27
CA THR A 131 3.11 -22.80 -93.17
C THR A 131 2.00 -21.98 -93.79
N THR A 132 1.23 -21.27 -92.96
CA THR A 132 0.23 -20.29 -93.40
C THR A 132 0.93 -18.95 -93.59
N LEU A 133 0.84 -18.36 -94.78
CA LEU A 133 1.44 -17.06 -95.10
C LEU A 133 0.53 -15.90 -94.70
N LYS A 134 1.10 -14.71 -94.58
CA LYS A 134 0.33 -13.47 -94.36
C LYS A 134 -0.54 -13.15 -95.59
N SER A 135 -1.74 -12.64 -95.36
CA SER A 135 -2.68 -12.22 -96.42
C SER A 135 -2.27 -10.92 -97.12
N ASP A 136 -1.26 -10.21 -96.59
CA ASP A 136 -0.67 -9.00 -97.17
C ASP A 136 0.22 -9.26 -98.42
N GLY A 137 0.32 -10.54 -98.84
CA GLY A 137 1.13 -10.96 -99.98
C GLY A 137 2.62 -11.13 -99.67
N SER A 138 3.06 -10.86 -98.44
CA SER A 138 4.43 -11.16 -98.01
C SER A 138 4.63 -12.69 -97.94
N LYS A 139 5.79 -13.17 -98.39
CA LYS A 139 6.18 -14.59 -98.25
C LYS A 139 6.55 -14.96 -96.80
N LYS A 140 6.15 -14.16 -95.83
CA LYS A 140 6.47 -14.36 -94.42
C LYS A 140 5.39 -15.21 -93.75
N PRO A 141 5.78 -16.13 -92.86
CA PRO A 141 4.82 -16.97 -92.17
C PRO A 141 3.97 -16.15 -91.18
N LEU A 142 2.66 -16.41 -91.17
CA LEU A 142 1.74 -16.04 -90.11
C LEU A 142 1.68 -17.15 -89.05
N ILE A 143 1.62 -18.41 -89.49
CA ILE A 143 1.57 -19.59 -88.63
C ILE A 143 2.44 -20.70 -89.23
N VAL A 144 3.25 -21.37 -88.42
CA VAL A 144 4.00 -22.57 -88.80
C VAL A 144 3.63 -23.69 -87.84
N SER A 145 3.05 -24.78 -88.32
CA SER A 145 2.69 -25.96 -87.53
C SER A 145 3.55 -27.15 -87.95
N ASP A 146 4.27 -27.78 -87.03
CA ASP A 146 5.03 -29.01 -87.23
C ASP A 146 4.22 -30.21 -86.73
N PHE A 147 4.31 -31.34 -87.42
CA PHE A 147 3.52 -32.55 -87.18
C PHE A 147 4.41 -33.78 -87.05
N ASP A 148 3.99 -34.73 -86.22
CA ASP A 148 4.67 -36.00 -86.02
C ASP A 148 4.54 -36.87 -87.27
N SER A 149 5.66 -37.24 -87.87
CA SER A 149 5.69 -37.97 -89.14
C SER A 149 5.12 -39.38 -89.08
N LYS A 150 4.93 -39.96 -87.87
CA LYS A 150 4.36 -41.30 -87.67
C LYS A 150 2.87 -41.28 -87.35
N THR A 151 2.41 -40.28 -86.60
CA THR A 151 1.03 -40.22 -86.08
C THR A 151 0.17 -39.13 -86.72
N GLY A 152 0.78 -38.14 -87.38
CA GLY A 152 0.09 -37.00 -87.98
C GLY A 152 -0.42 -35.99 -86.95
N ASN A 153 -0.15 -36.19 -85.67
CA ASN A 153 -0.52 -35.25 -84.61
C ASN A 153 0.37 -34.01 -84.65
N LYS A 154 -0.16 -32.84 -84.30
CA LYS A 154 0.66 -31.63 -84.11
C LYS A 154 1.71 -31.88 -83.04
N LEU A 155 2.94 -31.41 -83.28
CA LEU A 155 4.03 -31.38 -82.31
C LEU A 155 4.28 -29.96 -81.82
N LYS A 156 4.22 -28.98 -82.72
CA LYS A 156 4.52 -27.59 -82.43
C LYS A 156 3.75 -26.64 -83.35
N GLN A 157 3.39 -25.46 -82.87
CA GLN A 157 2.85 -24.37 -83.69
C GLN A 157 3.49 -23.05 -83.28
N THR A 158 4.05 -22.31 -84.23
CA THR A 158 4.63 -20.97 -84.02
C THR A 158 3.75 -19.95 -84.72
N ASN A 159 3.25 -18.96 -83.98
CA ASN A 159 2.42 -17.88 -84.51
C ASN A 159 3.23 -16.59 -84.49
N TYR A 160 3.14 -15.83 -85.57
CA TYR A 160 3.88 -14.58 -85.78
C TYR A 160 2.93 -13.39 -85.76
N ARG A 161 3.39 -12.26 -85.22
CA ARG A 161 2.63 -11.00 -85.21
C ARG A 161 2.48 -10.47 -86.63
N LEU A 162 1.30 -9.91 -86.92
CA LEU A 162 1.04 -9.26 -88.21
C LEU A 162 1.97 -8.07 -88.45
N GLU A 163 2.27 -7.30 -87.40
CA GLU A 163 2.92 -5.98 -87.50
C GLU A 163 4.44 -6.03 -87.72
N ASN A 164 5.16 -6.98 -87.12
CA ASN A 164 6.63 -6.91 -87.04
C ASN A 164 7.35 -8.25 -87.21
N ASP A 165 6.66 -9.29 -87.67
CA ASP A 165 7.18 -10.66 -87.88
C ASP A 165 7.80 -11.32 -86.64
N ASN A 166 7.69 -10.69 -85.47
CA ASN A 166 8.12 -11.29 -84.23
C ASN A 166 7.19 -12.42 -83.84
N ILE A 167 7.72 -13.44 -83.19
CA ILE A 167 6.92 -14.53 -82.64
C ILE A 167 5.93 -13.91 -81.64
N GLU A 168 4.64 -14.24 -81.78
CA GLU A 168 3.61 -13.87 -80.82
C GLU A 168 3.50 -14.93 -79.73
N TYR A 169 3.37 -16.20 -80.15
CA TYR A 169 3.39 -17.34 -79.25
C TYR A 169 3.75 -18.65 -79.95
N ILE A 170 4.31 -19.59 -79.18
CA ILE A 170 4.58 -20.97 -79.59
C ILE A 170 3.67 -21.89 -78.77
N ILE A 171 3.04 -22.88 -79.40
CA ILE A 171 2.31 -23.97 -78.75
C ILE A 171 3.09 -25.27 -78.99
N ASP A 172 3.52 -25.94 -77.92
CA ASP A 172 4.00 -27.32 -77.99
C ASP A 172 2.82 -28.26 -77.66
N PHE A 173 2.70 -29.37 -78.39
CA PHE A 173 1.64 -30.36 -78.24
C PHE A 173 2.19 -31.68 -77.68
N ASN A 174 1.32 -32.48 -77.06
CA ASN A 174 1.71 -33.77 -76.51
C ASN A 174 1.85 -34.83 -77.63
N PRO A 175 3.05 -35.43 -77.81
CA PRO A 175 3.26 -36.44 -78.83
C PRO A 175 2.34 -37.64 -78.57
N GLY A 176 1.49 -37.97 -79.55
CA GLY A 176 0.55 -39.09 -79.48
C GLY A 176 -0.86 -38.78 -78.95
N LYS A 177 -1.16 -37.54 -78.53
CA LYS A 177 -2.53 -37.11 -78.18
C LYS A 177 -2.97 -35.98 -79.10
N ALA A 178 -3.93 -36.26 -79.99
CA ALA A 178 -4.42 -35.29 -80.98
C ALA A 178 -4.82 -33.97 -80.31
N ASP A 179 -4.21 -32.87 -80.77
CA ASP A 179 -4.49 -31.48 -80.40
C ASP A 179 -4.42 -31.11 -78.90
N ARG A 180 -3.85 -31.97 -78.05
CA ARG A 180 -3.65 -31.63 -76.63
C ARG A 180 -2.40 -30.81 -76.45
N LYS A 181 -2.59 -29.55 -76.06
CA LYS A 181 -1.50 -28.63 -75.72
C LYS A 181 -0.70 -29.18 -74.54
N LYS A 182 0.62 -29.08 -74.64
CA LYS A 182 1.58 -29.37 -73.57
C LYS A 182 2.06 -28.06 -72.94
N LYS A 183 2.38 -27.08 -73.79
CA LYS A 183 2.95 -25.80 -73.37
C LYS A 183 2.55 -24.70 -74.34
N ILE A 184 2.30 -23.49 -73.85
CA ILE A 184 2.19 -22.28 -74.67
C ILE A 184 3.20 -21.27 -74.14
N THR A 185 4.02 -20.70 -75.02
CA THR A 185 4.96 -19.63 -74.68
C THR A 185 4.55 -18.38 -75.45
N HIS A 186 3.99 -17.38 -74.77
CA HIS A 186 3.76 -16.06 -75.32
C HIS A 186 5.04 -15.25 -75.26
N PHE A 187 5.32 -14.49 -76.31
CA PHE A 187 6.48 -13.62 -76.41
C PHE A 187 6.08 -12.16 -76.34
N LYS A 188 6.99 -11.33 -75.84
CA LYS A 188 6.87 -9.87 -75.85
C LYS A 188 6.82 -9.33 -77.27
N VAL A 189 6.49 -8.04 -77.41
CA VAL A 189 6.37 -7.36 -78.72
C VAL A 189 7.66 -7.46 -79.54
N ASN A 190 8.83 -7.56 -78.90
CA ASN A 190 10.13 -7.73 -79.53
C ASN A 190 10.44 -9.18 -80.00
N GLY A 191 9.58 -10.17 -79.70
CA GLY A 191 9.72 -11.56 -80.14
C GLY A 191 10.82 -12.39 -79.50
N ALA A 192 11.81 -11.77 -78.84
CA ALA A 192 13.00 -12.47 -78.36
C ALA A 192 12.79 -13.23 -77.05
N GLN A 193 11.85 -12.78 -76.22
CA GLN A 193 11.71 -13.26 -74.85
C GLN A 193 10.27 -13.57 -74.47
N PRO A 194 10.06 -14.59 -73.61
CA PRO A 194 8.75 -14.93 -73.13
C PRO A 194 8.18 -13.80 -72.26
N SER A 195 6.90 -13.49 -72.44
CA SER A 195 6.09 -12.73 -71.49
C SER A 195 5.37 -13.66 -70.53
N ILE A 196 4.83 -14.77 -71.03
CA ILE A 196 4.03 -15.74 -70.27
C ILE A 196 4.32 -17.15 -70.80
N VAL A 197 4.51 -18.10 -69.90
CA VAL A 197 4.59 -19.54 -70.21
C VAL A 197 3.46 -20.27 -69.50
N LEU A 198 2.63 -20.99 -70.25
CA LEU A 198 1.55 -21.83 -69.76
C LEU A 198 1.91 -23.30 -69.99
N GLU A 199 1.78 -24.14 -68.98
CA GLU A 199 2.00 -25.59 -69.04
C GLU A 199 0.68 -26.30 -68.74
N TYR A 200 0.42 -27.43 -69.40
CA TYR A 200 -0.86 -28.13 -69.38
C TYR A 200 -0.70 -29.61 -68.99
N ASP A 201 -1.68 -30.15 -68.29
CA ASP A 201 -1.73 -31.55 -67.90
C ASP A 201 -1.99 -32.44 -69.11
N GLU A 202 -1.18 -33.47 -69.28
CA GLU A 202 -1.26 -34.34 -70.46
C GLU A 202 -2.57 -35.15 -70.48
N THR A 203 -3.21 -35.38 -69.32
CA THR A 203 -4.38 -36.24 -69.14
C THR A 203 -5.70 -35.46 -69.16
N THR A 204 -5.78 -34.32 -68.49
CA THR A 204 -7.00 -33.52 -68.42
C THR A 204 -7.02 -32.39 -69.46
N GLY A 205 -5.86 -31.91 -69.90
CA GLY A 205 -5.75 -30.73 -70.75
C GLY A 205 -5.92 -29.41 -70.00
N ASN A 206 -6.07 -29.46 -68.66
CA ASN A 206 -6.17 -28.27 -67.82
C ASN A 206 -4.78 -27.64 -67.61
N LYS A 207 -4.74 -26.35 -67.26
CA LYS A 207 -3.49 -25.68 -66.89
C LYS A 207 -2.88 -26.38 -65.67
N LEU A 208 -1.58 -26.58 -65.69
CA LEU A 208 -0.76 -27.01 -64.55
C LEU A 208 -0.05 -25.81 -63.92
N LYS A 209 0.52 -24.95 -64.76
CA LYS A 209 1.40 -23.86 -64.32
C LYS A 209 1.38 -22.69 -65.29
N GLN A 210 1.43 -21.48 -64.76
CA GLN A 210 1.63 -20.23 -65.50
C GLN A 210 2.84 -19.51 -64.91
N THR A 211 3.78 -19.09 -65.75
CA THR A 211 4.95 -18.29 -65.37
C THR A 211 4.94 -16.98 -66.13
N GLU A 212 4.87 -15.86 -65.42
CA GLU A 212 4.87 -14.50 -65.97
C GLU A 212 6.23 -13.84 -65.75
N TYR A 213 6.72 -13.12 -66.75
CA TYR A 213 8.03 -12.45 -66.73
C TYR A 213 7.88 -10.94 -66.72
N ARG A 214 8.74 -10.27 -65.94
CA ARG A 214 8.77 -8.81 -65.79
C ARG A 214 9.07 -8.10 -67.11
N LYS A 215 8.71 -6.82 -67.23
CA LYS A 215 9.00 -5.98 -68.40
C LYS A 215 10.50 -5.75 -68.66
N ASP A 216 11.36 -5.88 -67.66
CA ASP A 216 12.82 -5.65 -67.69
C ASP A 216 13.66 -6.89 -68.04
N ASN A 217 12.99 -7.96 -68.50
CA ASN A 217 13.52 -8.88 -69.52
C ASN A 217 14.34 -10.12 -69.14
N GLU A 218 14.51 -10.55 -67.89
CA GLU A 218 15.08 -11.91 -67.61
C GLU A 218 14.47 -12.64 -66.41
N LYS A 219 13.60 -11.98 -65.66
CA LYS A 219 13.23 -12.42 -64.32
C LYS A 219 11.76 -12.74 -64.22
N ILE A 220 11.47 -13.79 -63.45
CA ILE A 220 10.11 -14.21 -63.15
C ILE A 220 9.47 -13.16 -62.24
N GLU A 221 8.23 -12.78 -62.56
CA GLU A 221 7.40 -11.90 -61.72
C GLU A 221 6.46 -12.73 -60.86
N ILE A 222 5.77 -13.69 -61.48
CA ILE A 222 4.72 -14.48 -60.85
C ILE A 222 4.76 -15.91 -61.40
N ILE A 223 4.60 -16.89 -60.52
CA ILE A 223 4.24 -18.27 -60.87
C ILE A 223 2.87 -18.58 -60.27
N THR A 224 1.95 -19.10 -61.08
CA THR A 224 0.66 -19.63 -60.63
C THR A 224 0.59 -21.12 -60.92
N ASP A 225 0.44 -21.93 -59.88
CA ASP A 225 0.19 -23.38 -60.00
C ASP A 225 -1.32 -23.64 -59.94
N TYR A 226 -1.79 -24.57 -60.76
CA TYR A 226 -3.20 -24.91 -60.94
C TYR A 226 -3.48 -26.36 -60.54
N ASP A 227 -4.75 -26.64 -60.24
CA ASP A 227 -5.25 -27.99 -60.00
C ASP A 227 -5.51 -28.69 -61.34
N PRO A 228 -4.78 -29.77 -61.69
CA PRO A 228 -5.00 -30.47 -62.95
C PRO A 228 -6.40 -31.08 -63.07
N SER A 229 -7.10 -31.34 -61.95
CA SER A 229 -8.43 -31.95 -61.95
C SER A 229 -9.57 -30.97 -62.25
N LYS A 230 -9.32 -29.65 -62.16
CA LYS A 230 -10.33 -28.60 -62.30
C LYS A 230 -9.81 -27.45 -63.16
N GLU A 231 -10.56 -27.09 -64.19
CA GLU A 231 -10.17 -26.02 -65.11
C GLU A 231 -9.99 -24.68 -64.39
N ASP A 232 -8.88 -23.98 -64.68
CA ASP A 232 -8.52 -22.64 -64.18
C ASP A 232 -8.50 -22.46 -62.65
N LYS A 233 -8.52 -23.55 -61.89
CA LYS A 233 -8.49 -23.49 -60.43
C LYS A 233 -7.07 -23.34 -59.90
N LYS A 234 -6.77 -22.19 -59.31
CA LYS A 234 -5.46 -21.90 -58.70
C LYS A 234 -5.27 -22.70 -57.41
N ARG A 235 -4.08 -23.26 -57.22
CA ARG A 235 -3.62 -23.90 -55.96
C ARG A 235 -2.62 -23.03 -55.22
N LYS A 236 -1.72 -22.38 -55.97
CA LYS A 236 -0.65 -21.57 -55.39
C LYS A 236 -0.28 -20.42 -56.31
N ILE A 237 -0.04 -19.23 -55.76
CA ILE A 237 0.56 -18.10 -56.48
C ILE A 237 1.81 -17.69 -55.73
N THR A 238 2.94 -17.62 -56.42
CA THR A 238 4.20 -17.11 -55.89
C THR A 238 4.58 -15.86 -56.68
N SER A 239 4.53 -14.71 -56.02
CA SER A 239 5.09 -13.46 -56.56
C SER A 239 6.55 -13.36 -56.16
N PHE A 240 7.40 -12.87 -57.06
CA PHE A 240 8.85 -12.76 -56.89
C PHE A 240 9.28 -11.30 -56.78
N LYS A 241 10.39 -11.08 -56.07
CA LYS A 241 11.04 -9.78 -55.96
C LYS A 241 11.76 -9.39 -57.25
N ALA A 242 12.37 -8.20 -57.27
CA ALA A 242 13.13 -7.70 -58.41
C ALA A 242 14.38 -8.52 -58.76
N ASP A 243 14.77 -9.47 -57.90
CA ASP A 243 15.81 -10.45 -58.22
C ASP A 243 15.28 -11.61 -59.09
N GLY A 244 13.96 -11.82 -59.17
CA GLY A 244 13.33 -12.91 -59.94
C GLY A 244 13.50 -14.30 -59.32
N ILE A 245 14.09 -14.39 -58.13
CA ILE A 245 14.46 -15.66 -57.47
C ILE A 245 13.80 -15.72 -56.09
N SER A 246 13.88 -14.64 -55.31
CA SER A 246 13.31 -14.61 -53.97
C SER A 246 11.80 -14.35 -54.04
N PRO A 247 10.97 -15.16 -53.35
CA PRO A 247 9.56 -14.86 -53.23
C PRO A 247 9.35 -13.55 -52.46
N SER A 248 8.37 -12.75 -52.87
CA SER A 248 7.85 -11.60 -52.12
C SER A 248 6.59 -12.00 -51.35
N VAL A 249 5.69 -12.73 -52.01
CA VAL A 249 4.43 -13.21 -51.44
C VAL A 249 4.12 -14.59 -52.01
N VAL A 250 3.66 -15.50 -51.14
CA VAL A 250 3.08 -16.80 -51.52
C VAL A 250 1.64 -16.85 -51.03
N LEU A 251 0.71 -17.17 -51.93
CA LEU A 251 -0.71 -17.36 -51.68
C LEU A 251 -1.06 -18.82 -51.96
N GLU A 252 -1.78 -19.48 -51.05
CA GLU A 252 -2.23 -20.87 -51.21
C GLU A 252 -3.75 -20.94 -51.12
N TYR A 253 -4.35 -21.85 -51.88
CA TYR A 253 -5.79 -21.94 -52.07
C TYR A 253 -6.30 -23.37 -51.79
N ASP A 254 -7.51 -23.48 -51.27
CA ASP A 254 -8.20 -24.74 -51.00
C ASP A 254 -8.58 -25.51 -52.28
N GLU A 255 -8.30 -26.83 -52.29
CA GLU A 255 -8.55 -27.72 -53.42
C GLU A 255 -10.04 -27.98 -53.69
N GLN A 256 -10.94 -27.76 -52.72
CA GLN A 256 -12.37 -27.97 -52.92
C GLN A 256 -13.05 -26.75 -53.57
N HIS A 257 -12.82 -25.54 -53.06
CA HIS A 257 -13.52 -24.32 -53.45
C HIS A 257 -12.64 -23.22 -54.09
N GLY A 258 -11.32 -23.27 -53.91
CA GLY A 258 -10.40 -22.28 -54.49
C GLY A 258 -10.30 -21.00 -53.67
N TYR A 259 -10.66 -21.06 -52.40
CA TYR A 259 -10.56 -19.96 -51.47
C TYR A 259 -9.15 -19.85 -50.90
N LEU A 260 -8.68 -18.64 -50.66
CA LEU A 260 -7.37 -18.39 -50.06
C LEU A 260 -7.33 -19.03 -48.67
N THR A 261 -6.36 -19.88 -48.39
CA THR A 261 -6.17 -20.56 -47.09
C THR A 261 -4.95 -20.03 -46.34
N SER A 262 -3.92 -19.57 -47.07
CA SER A 262 -2.69 -19.05 -46.49
C SER A 262 -2.09 -17.95 -47.34
N GLN A 263 -1.56 -16.92 -46.69
CA GLN A 263 -0.71 -15.88 -47.27
C GLN A 263 0.58 -15.80 -46.47
N THR A 264 1.73 -15.97 -47.14
CA THR A 264 3.06 -15.77 -46.56
C THR A 264 3.75 -14.62 -47.25
N LYS A 265 4.11 -13.58 -46.50
CA LYS A 265 4.87 -12.43 -47.00
C LYS A 265 6.32 -12.52 -46.54
N TYR A 266 7.24 -12.24 -47.46
CA TYR A 266 8.68 -12.22 -47.22
C TYR A 266 9.20 -10.78 -47.12
N ARG A 267 10.27 -10.57 -46.36
CA ARG A 267 10.88 -9.25 -46.18
C ARG A 267 11.56 -8.79 -47.46
N ASP A 268 11.48 -7.52 -47.82
CA ASP A 268 11.99 -6.99 -49.11
C ASP A 268 13.44 -7.39 -49.41
N ASN A 269 14.34 -7.36 -48.42
CA ASN A 269 15.77 -7.64 -48.62
C ASN A 269 16.25 -9.00 -48.10
N SER A 270 15.36 -9.96 -47.84
CA SER A 270 15.74 -11.27 -47.30
C SER A 270 14.80 -12.40 -47.73
N PRO A 271 15.28 -13.65 -47.90
CA PRO A 271 14.39 -14.81 -48.10
C PRO A 271 13.62 -15.20 -46.82
N LYS A 272 13.75 -14.43 -45.76
CA LYS A 272 13.09 -14.65 -44.48
C LYS A 272 11.63 -14.17 -44.49
N ILE A 273 10.77 -14.94 -43.84
CA ILE A 273 9.35 -14.63 -43.69
C ILE A 273 9.20 -13.39 -42.78
N GLU A 274 8.33 -12.48 -43.20
CA GLU A 274 7.90 -11.33 -42.40
C GLU A 274 6.69 -11.70 -41.56
N HIS A 275 5.65 -12.24 -42.21
CA HIS A 275 4.45 -12.73 -41.55
C HIS A 275 3.71 -13.75 -42.41
N THR A 276 2.90 -14.57 -41.74
CA THR A 276 1.96 -15.51 -42.34
C THR A 276 0.55 -15.24 -41.80
N THR A 277 -0.45 -15.29 -42.68
CA THR A 277 -1.88 -15.19 -42.34
C THR A 277 -2.58 -16.44 -42.83
N LEU A 278 -3.34 -17.10 -41.95
CA LEU A 278 -4.23 -18.20 -42.31
C LEU A 278 -5.67 -17.70 -42.35
N TYR A 279 -6.46 -18.25 -43.26
CA TYR A 279 -7.84 -17.85 -43.53
C TYR A 279 -8.78 -19.04 -43.32
N ASP A 280 -10.04 -18.75 -43.00
CA ASP A 280 -11.09 -19.75 -42.90
C ASP A 280 -11.54 -20.15 -44.32
N PRO A 281 -11.39 -21.42 -44.74
CA PRO A 281 -11.88 -21.87 -46.03
C PRO A 281 -13.39 -21.67 -46.21
N ALA A 282 -14.19 -21.64 -45.14
CA ALA A 282 -15.63 -21.41 -45.25
C ALA A 282 -15.99 -19.92 -45.43
N ASN A 283 -15.06 -18.97 -45.20
CA ASN A 283 -15.35 -17.54 -45.19
C ASN A 283 -14.14 -16.69 -45.64
N GLN A 284 -14.16 -16.27 -46.92
CA GLN A 284 -13.01 -15.72 -47.67
C GLN A 284 -12.29 -14.51 -47.03
N ASP A 285 -12.95 -13.75 -46.14
CA ASP A 285 -12.38 -12.55 -45.52
C ASP A 285 -11.95 -12.75 -44.06
N LYS A 286 -12.18 -13.95 -43.49
CA LYS A 286 -11.93 -14.18 -42.06
C LYS A 286 -10.59 -14.84 -41.84
N LYS A 287 -9.68 -14.07 -41.25
CA LYS A 287 -8.43 -14.58 -40.70
C LYS A 287 -8.74 -15.55 -39.56
N THR A 288 -8.05 -16.67 -39.51
CA THR A 288 -8.08 -17.63 -38.40
C THR A 288 -6.83 -17.50 -37.54
N GLN A 289 -5.67 -17.24 -38.16
CA GLN A 289 -4.40 -17.03 -37.48
C GLN A 289 -3.54 -15.97 -38.19
N PHE A 290 -2.74 -15.24 -37.43
CA PHE A 290 -1.72 -14.33 -37.94
C PHE A 290 -0.45 -14.51 -37.13
N THR A 291 0.67 -14.76 -37.78
CA THR A 291 1.99 -14.89 -37.14
C THR A 291 2.94 -13.91 -37.80
N GLN A 292 3.48 -12.98 -37.01
CA GLN A 292 4.60 -12.14 -37.40
C GLN A 292 5.89 -12.74 -36.86
N PHE A 293 6.93 -12.79 -37.68
CA PHE A 293 8.22 -13.39 -37.34
C PHE A 293 9.26 -12.32 -37.00
N LYS A 294 10.28 -12.72 -36.23
CA LYS A 294 11.46 -11.90 -35.94
C LYS A 294 12.33 -11.72 -37.19
N ILE A 295 13.46 -11.04 -37.03
CA ILE A 295 14.42 -10.81 -38.12
C ILE A 295 15.14 -12.10 -38.56
N ASP A 296 15.04 -13.18 -37.79
CA ASP A 296 15.51 -14.51 -38.18
C ASP A 296 14.58 -15.21 -39.19
N GLY A 297 13.31 -14.80 -39.27
CA GLY A 297 12.29 -15.38 -40.14
C GLY A 297 11.75 -16.73 -39.69
N LEU A 298 12.12 -17.21 -38.50
CA LEU A 298 11.76 -18.52 -37.96
C LEU A 298 11.01 -18.40 -36.64
N THR A 299 11.45 -17.49 -35.78
CA THR A 299 10.89 -17.34 -34.44
C THR A 299 9.75 -16.32 -34.49
N PRO A 300 8.56 -16.62 -33.96
CA PRO A 300 7.48 -15.65 -33.85
C PRO A 300 7.88 -14.45 -32.97
N SER A 301 7.48 -13.25 -33.37
CA SER A 301 7.48 -12.05 -32.51
C SER A 301 6.09 -11.78 -31.95
N ILE A 302 5.05 -12.00 -32.77
CA ILE A 302 3.64 -11.86 -32.41
C ILE A 302 2.87 -13.01 -33.06
N HIS A 303 1.98 -13.64 -32.30
CA HIS A 303 1.04 -14.63 -32.79
C HIS A 303 -0.37 -14.26 -32.35
N LYS A 304 -1.33 -14.24 -33.28
CA LYS A 304 -2.73 -13.93 -33.02
C LYS A 304 -3.62 -15.06 -33.54
N THR A 305 -4.61 -15.44 -32.75
CA THR A 305 -5.72 -16.31 -33.17
C THR A 305 -7.00 -15.50 -33.20
N TYR A 306 -7.94 -15.88 -34.07
CA TYR A 306 -9.18 -15.16 -34.31
C TYR A 306 -10.38 -16.10 -34.17
N TYR A 307 -11.51 -15.55 -33.72
CA TYR A 307 -12.78 -16.27 -33.70
C TYR A 307 -13.30 -16.47 -35.14
N SER A 308 -13.47 -17.73 -35.55
CA SER A 308 -13.98 -18.12 -36.88
C SER A 308 -15.28 -17.41 -37.27
N ASN A 309 -16.16 -17.17 -36.30
CA ASN A 309 -17.49 -16.60 -36.58
C ASN A 309 -17.48 -15.07 -36.68
N SER A 310 -16.58 -14.35 -36.03
CA SER A 310 -16.62 -12.88 -35.92
C SER A 310 -15.43 -12.15 -36.54
N GLY A 311 -14.30 -12.83 -36.76
CA GLY A 311 -13.06 -12.20 -37.20
C GLY A 311 -12.39 -11.32 -36.15
N TYR A 312 -12.92 -11.26 -34.92
CA TYR A 312 -12.24 -10.59 -33.81
C TYR A 312 -11.11 -11.46 -33.27
N ILE A 313 -10.05 -10.82 -32.77
CA ILE A 313 -8.93 -11.50 -32.11
C ILE A 313 -9.50 -12.26 -30.90
N GLN A 314 -9.12 -13.52 -30.76
CA GLN A 314 -9.38 -14.35 -29.58
C GLN A 314 -8.24 -14.22 -28.59
N GLN A 315 -7.01 -14.38 -29.07
CA GLN A 315 -5.81 -14.32 -28.26
C GLN A 315 -4.65 -13.67 -29.04
N GLU A 316 -3.85 -12.88 -28.35
CA GLU A 316 -2.57 -12.34 -28.84
C GLU A 316 -1.44 -12.79 -27.91
N THR A 317 -0.41 -13.42 -28.47
CA THR A 317 0.82 -13.79 -27.77
C THR A 317 1.98 -12.99 -28.35
N GLN A 318 2.76 -12.33 -27.49
CA GLN A 318 3.99 -11.65 -27.85
C GLN A 318 5.18 -12.39 -27.24
N PHE A 319 6.29 -12.44 -27.97
CA PHE A 319 7.51 -13.15 -27.58
C PHE A 319 8.64 -12.17 -27.27
N HIS A 320 9.60 -12.59 -26.44
CA HIS A 320 10.82 -11.81 -26.20
C HIS A 320 11.66 -11.69 -27.48
N GLU A 321 12.36 -10.57 -27.68
CA GLU A 321 13.17 -10.36 -28.90
C GLU A 321 14.29 -11.41 -29.03
N ASN A 322 14.99 -11.73 -27.95
CA ASN A 322 16.24 -12.51 -28.00
C ASN A 322 16.08 -14.01 -27.71
N ILE A 323 14.91 -14.47 -27.29
CA ILE A 323 14.65 -15.87 -26.91
C ILE A 323 13.25 -16.29 -27.36
N ASP A 324 13.06 -17.58 -27.67
CA ASP A 324 11.75 -18.14 -28.06
C ASP A 324 10.88 -18.42 -26.84
N LYS A 325 10.57 -17.35 -26.11
CA LYS A 325 9.80 -17.40 -24.87
C LYS A 325 8.71 -16.34 -24.90
N LYS A 326 7.54 -16.74 -24.42
CA LYS A 326 6.37 -15.85 -24.32
C LYS A 326 6.69 -14.73 -23.33
N LYS A 327 6.48 -13.49 -23.76
CA LYS A 327 6.59 -12.28 -22.94
C LYS A 327 5.23 -11.90 -22.36
N LYS A 328 4.19 -12.06 -23.18
CA LYS A 328 2.86 -11.53 -22.90
C LYS A 328 1.80 -12.34 -23.64
N VAL A 329 0.67 -12.59 -22.97
CA VAL A 329 -0.54 -13.19 -23.57
C VAL A 329 -1.74 -12.31 -23.23
N ILE A 330 -2.58 -12.02 -24.23
CA ILE A 330 -3.79 -11.21 -24.08
C ILE A 330 -4.97 -12.01 -24.61
N ASP A 331 -6.00 -12.18 -23.78
CA ASP A 331 -7.27 -12.79 -24.16
C ASP A 331 -8.33 -11.72 -24.38
N TYR A 332 -9.22 -11.94 -25.35
CA TYR A 332 -10.23 -10.99 -25.79
C TYR A 332 -11.64 -11.58 -25.76
N ASN A 333 -12.65 -10.75 -25.51
CA ASN A 333 -14.05 -11.16 -25.55
C ASN A 333 -14.62 -11.06 -26.98
N PRO A 334 -15.19 -12.15 -27.55
CA PRO A 334 -15.83 -12.12 -28.86
C PRO A 334 -17.12 -11.29 -28.88
N ALA A 335 -17.86 -11.22 -27.76
CA ALA A 335 -19.17 -10.58 -27.69
C ALA A 335 -19.09 -9.04 -27.72
N THR A 336 -17.96 -8.46 -27.28
CA THR A 336 -17.80 -7.01 -27.12
C THR A 336 -16.83 -6.40 -28.14
N LYS A 337 -16.76 -6.99 -29.33
CA LYS A 337 -15.92 -6.53 -30.46
C LYS A 337 -14.42 -6.48 -30.13
N GLY A 338 -13.92 -7.42 -29.32
CA GLY A 338 -12.49 -7.55 -29.04
C GLY A 338 -11.98 -6.63 -27.93
N GLN A 339 -12.78 -6.38 -26.89
CA GLN A 339 -12.24 -5.85 -25.63
C GLN A 339 -11.40 -6.92 -24.92
N LYS A 340 -10.35 -6.49 -24.19
CA LYS A 340 -9.52 -7.39 -23.39
C LYS A 340 -10.33 -7.97 -22.22
N THR A 341 -10.12 -9.24 -21.91
CA THR A 341 -10.65 -9.89 -20.70
C THR A 341 -9.53 -10.26 -19.73
N LYS A 342 -8.36 -10.60 -20.26
CA LYS A 342 -7.18 -10.98 -19.47
C LYS A 342 -5.89 -10.58 -20.17
N GLU A 343 -4.92 -10.09 -19.40
CA GLU A 343 -3.56 -9.84 -19.87
C GLU A 343 -2.57 -10.46 -18.89
N THR A 344 -1.80 -11.43 -19.36
CA THR A 344 -0.79 -12.16 -18.59
C THR A 344 0.60 -11.73 -19.05
N LEU A 345 1.33 -11.07 -18.17
CA LEU A 345 2.75 -10.78 -18.35
C LEU A 345 3.54 -11.94 -17.74
N LEU A 346 4.51 -12.44 -18.51
CA LEU A 346 5.37 -13.56 -18.13
C LEU A 346 6.76 -13.04 -17.79
N LYS A 347 7.50 -13.81 -17.02
CA LYS A 347 8.91 -13.55 -16.72
C LYS A 347 9.79 -13.96 -17.90
N GLU A 348 11.08 -13.66 -17.82
CA GLU A 348 12.06 -14.06 -18.84
C GLU A 348 12.12 -15.57 -19.08
N ASP A 349 11.69 -16.38 -18.11
CA ASP A 349 11.59 -17.83 -18.28
C ASP A 349 10.46 -18.28 -19.21
N GLY A 350 9.52 -17.38 -19.53
CA GLY A 350 8.38 -17.60 -20.43
C GLY A 350 7.27 -18.49 -19.88
N ILE A 351 7.39 -18.93 -18.62
CA ILE A 351 6.49 -19.90 -17.99
C ILE A 351 5.83 -19.27 -16.77
N LYS A 352 6.62 -18.65 -15.89
CA LYS A 352 6.12 -18.08 -14.65
C LYS A 352 5.47 -16.73 -14.90
N HIS A 353 4.33 -16.49 -14.27
CA HIS A 353 3.65 -15.20 -14.33
C HIS A 353 4.45 -14.15 -13.57
N SER A 354 4.51 -12.92 -14.11
CA SER A 354 4.93 -11.73 -13.36
C SER A 354 3.72 -10.95 -12.88
N ILE A 355 2.76 -10.70 -13.79
CA ILE A 355 1.52 -9.97 -13.51
C ILE A 355 0.38 -10.57 -14.32
N VAL A 356 -0.78 -10.76 -13.69
CA VAL A 356 -2.04 -11.08 -14.36
C VAL A 356 -3.01 -9.93 -14.13
N LEU A 357 -3.54 -9.37 -15.22
CA LEU A 357 -4.58 -8.35 -15.22
C LEU A 357 -5.88 -8.97 -15.74
N GLU A 358 -6.97 -8.73 -15.02
CA GLU A 358 -8.33 -9.14 -15.40
C GLU A 358 -9.16 -7.88 -15.65
N PHE A 359 -10.00 -7.92 -16.69
CA PHE A 359 -10.78 -6.78 -17.17
C PHE A 359 -12.26 -7.13 -17.24
N ASP A 360 -13.10 -6.13 -16.99
CA ASP A 360 -14.53 -6.22 -17.17
C ASP A 360 -14.84 -6.39 -18.66
N PRO A 361 -15.55 -7.46 -19.04
CA PRO A 361 -15.74 -7.82 -20.44
C PRO A 361 -16.62 -6.84 -21.23
N THR A 362 -17.33 -5.94 -20.56
CA THR A 362 -18.30 -4.98 -21.14
C THR A 362 -17.70 -3.59 -21.30
N THR A 363 -16.98 -3.13 -20.27
CA THR A 363 -16.39 -1.79 -20.20
C THR A 363 -14.92 -1.76 -20.60
N GLY A 364 -14.20 -2.88 -20.50
CA GLY A 364 -12.76 -2.97 -20.71
C GLY A 364 -11.93 -2.40 -19.55
N ASN A 365 -12.58 -2.00 -18.45
CA ASN A 365 -11.92 -1.50 -17.26
C ASN A 365 -11.31 -2.64 -16.44
N LYS A 366 -10.21 -2.38 -15.72
CA LYS A 366 -9.58 -3.34 -14.82
C LYS A 366 -10.55 -3.76 -13.72
N LEU A 367 -10.57 -5.06 -13.43
CA LEU A 367 -11.24 -5.65 -12.27
C LEU A 367 -10.22 -6.04 -11.21
N ARG A 368 -9.12 -6.64 -11.63
CA ARG A 368 -8.12 -7.21 -10.72
C ARG A 368 -6.73 -7.22 -11.33
N GLN A 369 -5.72 -7.01 -10.49
CA GLN A 369 -4.32 -7.22 -10.80
C GLN A 369 -3.72 -8.17 -9.75
N THR A 370 -3.06 -9.23 -10.22
CA THR A 370 -2.31 -10.16 -9.37
C THR A 370 -0.84 -10.06 -9.75
N LYS A 371 0.01 -9.64 -8.80
CA LYS A 371 1.46 -9.56 -8.97
C LYS A 371 2.11 -10.77 -8.29
N TYR A 372 3.09 -11.37 -8.97
CA TYR A 372 3.83 -12.54 -8.52
C TYR A 372 5.29 -12.16 -8.25
N ARG A 373 5.92 -12.83 -7.29
CA ARG A 373 7.31 -12.55 -6.89
C ARG A 373 8.29 -13.00 -7.96
N ASP A 374 9.41 -12.29 -8.14
CA ASP A 374 10.39 -12.52 -9.21
C ASP A 374 10.83 -13.99 -9.40
N ASN A 375 11.04 -14.77 -8.34
CA ASN A 375 11.58 -16.14 -8.46
C ASN A 375 10.56 -17.29 -8.21
N SER A 376 9.28 -16.98 -8.00
CA SER A 376 8.27 -18.00 -7.65
C SER A 376 6.91 -17.76 -8.28
N ASP A 377 6.04 -18.77 -8.22
CA ASP A 377 4.62 -18.64 -8.58
C ASP A 377 3.76 -18.14 -7.40
N LYS A 378 4.41 -17.73 -6.31
CA LYS A 378 3.75 -17.15 -5.14
C LYS A 378 3.30 -15.73 -5.43
N ILE A 379 2.10 -15.42 -4.97
CA ILE A 379 1.52 -14.08 -5.04
C ILE A 379 2.30 -13.14 -4.10
N GLU A 380 2.61 -11.95 -4.61
CA GLU A 380 3.17 -10.83 -3.83
C GLU A 380 2.04 -9.90 -3.39
N GLN A 381 1.16 -9.56 -4.33
CA GLN A 381 0.13 -8.55 -4.14
C GLN A 381 -1.09 -8.79 -5.03
N ILE A 382 -2.28 -8.51 -4.51
CA ILE A 382 -3.52 -8.43 -5.28
C ILE A 382 -4.11 -7.03 -5.14
N ILE A 383 -4.54 -6.44 -6.26
CA ILE A 383 -5.25 -5.16 -6.30
C ILE A 383 -6.59 -5.37 -6.97
N ASN A 384 -7.67 -5.02 -6.29
CA ASN A 384 -9.03 -5.00 -6.83
C ASN A 384 -9.42 -3.57 -7.21
N TYR A 385 -10.17 -3.45 -8.31
CA TYR A 385 -10.59 -2.17 -8.88
C TYR A 385 -12.10 -2.10 -9.00
N ASN A 386 -12.66 -0.89 -8.91
CA ASN A 386 -14.06 -0.65 -9.27
C ASN A 386 -14.16 -0.40 -10.79
N PRO A 387 -14.87 -1.27 -11.55
CA PRO A 387 -14.99 -1.13 -13.00
C PRO A 387 -15.84 0.06 -13.44
N ALA A 388 -16.67 0.65 -12.57
CA ALA A 388 -17.52 1.78 -12.91
C ALA A 388 -16.78 3.13 -12.90
N THR A 389 -15.64 3.22 -12.21
CA THR A 389 -15.00 4.52 -11.86
C THR A 389 -13.62 4.73 -12.50
N ASN A 390 -13.38 4.16 -13.69
CA ASN A 390 -12.12 4.32 -14.43
C ASN A 390 -10.89 3.77 -13.69
N ASN A 391 -11.02 2.59 -13.07
CA ASN A 391 -9.94 1.82 -12.43
C ASN A 391 -9.44 2.39 -11.09
N PHE A 392 -10.33 2.99 -10.30
CA PHE A 392 -10.00 3.29 -8.90
C PHE A 392 -9.89 2.00 -8.08
N MET A 393 -8.86 1.95 -7.22
CA MET A 393 -8.64 0.80 -6.35
C MET A 393 -9.73 0.75 -5.30
N THR A 394 -10.23 -0.45 -5.02
CA THR A 394 -11.16 -0.73 -3.92
C THR A 394 -10.46 -1.47 -2.79
N GLN A 395 -9.48 -2.31 -3.11
CA GLN A 395 -8.75 -3.10 -2.12
C GLN A 395 -7.35 -3.47 -2.63
N VAL A 396 -6.38 -3.47 -1.71
CA VAL A 396 -5.02 -3.97 -1.92
C VAL A 396 -4.70 -5.01 -0.86
N ILE A 397 -4.20 -6.17 -1.25
CA ILE A 397 -3.80 -7.27 -0.38
C ILE A 397 -2.34 -7.58 -0.64
N ASP A 398 -1.48 -7.38 0.36
CA ASP A 398 -0.08 -7.75 0.35
C ASP A 398 0.09 -9.10 1.06
N TYR A 399 0.87 -10.02 0.50
CA TYR A 399 1.05 -11.39 1.01
C TYR A 399 2.41 -11.58 1.71
N LYS A 400 2.43 -12.45 2.74
CA LYS A 400 3.64 -12.79 3.52
C LYS A 400 4.77 -13.35 2.64
N GLN A 401 6.03 -13.11 3.03
CA GLN A 401 7.17 -13.49 2.20
C GLN A 401 7.43 -14.99 2.08
N GLU A 402 7.33 -15.72 3.19
CA GLU A 402 7.78 -17.11 3.27
C GLU A 402 6.62 -18.12 3.08
N GLU A 403 5.38 -17.72 3.36
CA GLU A 403 4.20 -18.59 3.33
C GLU A 403 3.31 -18.34 2.10
N ASN A 404 2.72 -19.39 1.53
CA ASN A 404 1.77 -19.27 0.44
C ASN A 404 0.42 -18.74 0.95
N ASP A 405 -0.16 -17.80 0.21
CA ASP A 405 -1.58 -17.43 0.24
C ASP A 405 -2.10 -16.80 1.54
N LYS A 406 -1.20 -16.31 2.40
CA LYS A 406 -1.59 -15.63 3.64
C LYS A 406 -1.40 -14.11 3.54
N PRO A 407 -2.45 -13.31 3.77
CA PRO A 407 -2.34 -11.86 3.76
C PRO A 407 -1.46 -11.39 4.92
N LEU A 408 -0.58 -10.44 4.64
CA LEU A 408 0.17 -9.66 5.63
C LEU A 408 -0.60 -8.40 5.98
N VAL A 409 -1.07 -7.69 4.95
CA VAL A 409 -1.89 -6.47 5.09
C VAL A 409 -2.97 -6.47 4.03
N MET A 410 -4.19 -6.12 4.44
CA MET A 410 -5.31 -5.84 3.55
C MET A 410 -5.75 -4.39 3.76
N THR A 411 -5.84 -3.60 2.70
CA THR A 411 -6.23 -2.18 2.75
C THR A 411 -7.39 -1.92 1.79
N ASP A 412 -8.51 -1.46 2.33
CA ASP A 412 -9.67 -1.02 1.56
C ASP A 412 -9.60 0.49 1.29
N TYR A 413 -10.05 0.92 0.10
CA TYR A 413 -9.94 2.28 -0.38
C TYR A 413 -11.30 2.88 -0.72
N HIS A 414 -11.46 4.18 -0.47
CA HIS A 414 -12.66 4.91 -0.82
C HIS A 414 -12.73 5.14 -2.33
N GLU A 415 -13.86 4.78 -2.94
CA GLU A 415 -14.02 4.71 -4.40
C GLU A 415 -13.88 6.06 -5.12
N LYS A 416 -14.07 7.18 -4.40
CA LYS A 416 -13.99 8.54 -4.98
C LYS A 416 -12.70 9.26 -4.66
N THR A 417 -12.24 9.19 -3.41
CA THR A 417 -11.09 9.98 -2.93
C THR A 417 -9.78 9.21 -3.01
N GLN A 418 -9.84 7.87 -3.13
CA GLN A 418 -8.67 6.98 -3.08
C GLN A 418 -7.87 7.10 -1.77
N ASN A 419 -8.51 7.63 -0.72
CA ASN A 419 -8.01 7.54 0.64
C ASN A 419 -8.32 6.15 1.19
N LYS A 420 -7.50 5.70 2.15
CA LYS A 420 -7.77 4.46 2.88
C LYS A 420 -9.10 4.59 3.62
N LEU A 421 -9.88 3.51 3.66
CA LEU A 421 -11.06 3.36 4.51
C LEU A 421 -10.73 2.51 5.73
N ARG A 422 -10.08 1.38 5.47
CA ARG A 422 -9.79 0.38 6.50
C ARG A 422 -8.51 -0.37 6.15
N GLN A 423 -7.73 -0.73 7.15
CA GLN A 423 -6.57 -1.59 7.01
C GLN A 423 -6.62 -2.70 8.07
N THR A 424 -6.45 -3.95 7.64
CA THR A 424 -6.30 -5.11 8.52
C THR A 424 -4.89 -5.64 8.39
N LYS A 425 -4.18 -5.73 9.52
CA LYS A 425 -2.83 -6.26 9.61
C LYS A 425 -2.86 -7.62 10.29
N TYR A 426 -2.08 -8.56 9.76
CA TYR A 426 -1.95 -9.90 10.29
C TYR A 426 -0.53 -10.07 10.85
N ARG A 427 -0.39 -10.87 11.90
CA ARG A 427 0.92 -11.15 12.50
C ARG A 427 1.78 -11.96 11.53
N ASP A 428 3.11 -11.81 11.58
CA ASP A 428 3.99 -12.57 10.69
C ASP A 428 3.95 -14.08 10.98
N THR A 429 3.99 -14.45 12.26
CA THR A 429 4.13 -15.84 12.73
C THR A 429 2.82 -16.62 12.84
N THR A 430 1.67 -15.92 12.83
CA THR A 430 0.34 -16.50 13.01
C THR A 430 -0.63 -15.90 12.01
N ASP A 431 -1.73 -16.58 11.69
CA ASP A 431 -2.75 -16.05 10.76
C ASP A 431 -3.80 -15.20 11.48
N THR A 432 -3.45 -14.79 12.71
CA THR A 432 -4.31 -14.00 13.57
C THR A 432 -4.13 -12.52 13.27
N ILE A 433 -5.23 -11.78 13.42
CA ILE A 433 -5.24 -10.33 13.21
C ILE A 433 -4.37 -9.69 14.30
N GLU A 434 -3.46 -8.82 13.89
CA GLU A 434 -2.68 -7.99 14.80
C GLU A 434 -3.43 -6.69 15.11
N ALA A 435 -3.93 -6.03 14.05
CA ALA A 435 -4.59 -4.75 14.17
C ALA A 435 -5.61 -4.51 13.06
N VAL A 436 -6.64 -3.74 13.38
CA VAL A 436 -7.59 -3.14 12.42
C VAL A 436 -7.57 -1.63 12.60
N ILE A 437 -7.37 -0.90 11.52
CA ILE A 437 -7.25 0.56 11.50
C ILE A 437 -8.31 1.13 10.56
N ASP A 438 -9.18 1.99 11.07
CA ASP A 438 -10.17 2.72 10.28
C ASP A 438 -9.69 4.15 10.03
N TYR A 439 -10.01 4.69 8.85
CA TYR A 439 -9.53 5.97 8.37
C TYR A 439 -10.67 6.89 7.94
N ASN A 440 -10.42 8.19 7.97
CA ASN A 440 -11.33 9.20 7.44
C ASN A 440 -11.27 9.22 5.90
N PRO A 441 -12.38 8.95 5.17
CA PRO A 441 -12.37 8.97 3.71
C PRO A 441 -12.08 10.34 3.09
N GLU A 442 -12.32 11.43 3.82
CA GLU A 442 -12.15 12.80 3.33
C GLU A 442 -10.73 13.35 3.56
N LYS A 443 -9.95 12.76 4.49
CA LYS A 443 -8.62 13.22 4.87
C LYS A 443 -7.60 12.09 4.75
N LYS A 444 -6.62 12.28 3.87
CA LYS A 444 -5.59 11.28 3.56
C LYS A 444 -4.85 10.81 4.82
N ASP A 445 -4.81 9.49 5.01
CA ASP A 445 -4.09 8.77 6.09
C ASP A 445 -4.47 9.19 7.53
N GLN A 446 -5.58 9.93 7.73
CA GLN A 446 -6.05 10.29 9.05
C GLN A 446 -6.85 9.14 9.68
N LYS A 447 -6.32 8.56 10.76
CA LYS A 447 -7.00 7.49 11.51
C LYS A 447 -8.24 8.03 12.22
N THR A 448 -9.28 7.22 12.32
CA THR A 448 -10.46 7.47 13.17
C THR A 448 -10.55 6.45 14.30
N LYS A 449 -10.07 5.22 14.07
CA LYS A 449 -10.02 4.15 15.06
C LYS A 449 -8.87 3.18 14.78
N GLU A 450 -8.26 2.64 15.82
CA GLU A 450 -7.28 1.55 15.72
C GLU A 450 -7.53 0.54 16.84
N THR A 451 -7.78 -0.72 16.47
CA THR A 451 -7.98 -1.83 17.39
C THR A 451 -6.79 -2.78 17.27
N ILE A 452 -6.06 -2.95 18.36
CA ILE A 452 -4.92 -3.86 18.47
C ILE A 452 -5.39 -5.10 19.23
N PHE A 453 -5.17 -6.28 18.63
CA PHE A 453 -5.59 -7.57 19.18
C PHE A 453 -4.44 -8.27 19.91
N LYS A 454 -4.77 -9.18 20.81
CA LYS A 454 -3.81 -10.06 21.47
C LYS A 454 -3.27 -11.11 20.48
N GLY A 455 -2.40 -12.02 20.97
CA GLY A 455 -1.84 -13.10 20.14
C GLY A 455 -2.90 -14.01 19.51
N ASP A 456 -4.06 -14.15 20.15
CA ASP A 456 -5.20 -14.95 19.66
C ASP A 456 -5.95 -14.30 18.47
N GLY A 457 -5.74 -13.01 18.19
CA GLY A 457 -6.42 -12.26 17.13
C GLY A 457 -7.92 -12.04 17.33
N ILE A 458 -8.47 -12.40 18.50
CA ILE A 458 -9.89 -12.28 18.83
C ILE A 458 -10.07 -11.27 19.95
N ASN A 459 -9.27 -11.40 21.02
CA ASN A 459 -9.39 -10.54 22.17
C ASN A 459 -8.66 -9.21 21.94
N HIS A 460 -9.27 -8.12 22.35
CA HIS A 460 -8.67 -6.80 22.24
C HIS A 460 -7.54 -6.66 23.27
N SER A 461 -6.46 -6.01 22.86
CA SER A 461 -5.43 -5.51 23.77
C SER A 461 -5.68 -4.03 24.04
N ILE A 462 -5.82 -3.24 22.97
CA ILE A 462 -5.97 -1.78 23.03
C ILE A 462 -6.94 -1.33 21.92
N VAL A 463 -7.82 -0.38 22.23
CA VAL A 463 -8.60 0.36 21.24
C VAL A 463 -8.27 1.85 21.36
N LEU A 464 -7.85 2.46 20.26
CA LEU A 464 -7.55 3.88 20.13
C LEU A 464 -8.64 4.52 19.27
N GLU A 465 -9.21 5.63 19.75
CA GLU A 465 -10.16 6.46 19.00
C GLU A 465 -9.57 7.86 18.79
N PHE A 466 -9.75 8.39 17.58
CA PHE A 466 -9.17 9.66 17.16
C PHE A 466 -10.26 10.67 16.77
N ASP A 467 -10.02 11.94 17.03
CA ASP A 467 -10.91 13.01 16.62
C ASP A 467 -10.87 13.21 15.09
N PRO A 468 -12.01 13.21 14.39
CA PRO A 468 -12.04 13.31 12.92
C PRO A 468 -11.61 14.69 12.40
N ILE A 469 -11.61 15.73 13.24
CA ILE A 469 -11.20 17.08 12.85
C ILE A 469 -9.69 17.21 13.00
N THR A 470 -9.16 16.97 14.19
CA THR A 470 -7.74 17.20 14.52
C THR A 470 -6.83 16.01 14.20
N GLY A 471 -7.36 14.79 14.20
CA GLY A 471 -6.58 13.54 14.09
C GLY A 471 -5.86 13.15 15.38
N ASN A 472 -6.01 13.93 16.45
CA ASN A 472 -5.43 13.62 17.75
C ASN A 472 -6.23 12.52 18.45
N LYS A 473 -5.59 11.81 19.39
CA LYS A 473 -6.29 10.85 20.25
C LYS A 473 -7.43 11.55 20.99
N LYS A 474 -8.59 10.88 21.00
CA LYS A 474 -9.76 11.25 21.80
C LYS A 474 -9.91 10.32 22.99
N GLN A 475 -9.69 9.02 22.77
CA GLN A 475 -9.84 8.00 23.80
C GLN A 475 -8.90 6.81 23.54
N GLU A 476 -8.46 6.17 24.62
CA GLU A 476 -7.63 4.97 24.60
C GLU A 476 -8.15 3.98 25.65
N THR A 477 -8.54 2.78 25.22
CA THR A 477 -9.11 1.73 26.07
C THR A 477 -8.16 0.54 26.12
N HIS A 478 -7.73 0.15 27.31
CA HIS A 478 -6.88 -1.02 27.55
C HIS A 478 -7.72 -2.15 28.12
N TYR A 479 -7.48 -3.38 27.64
CA TYR A 479 -8.23 -4.56 28.06
C TYR A 479 -7.36 -5.50 28.90
N GLN A 480 -7.97 -6.16 29.89
CA GLN A 480 -7.31 -7.15 30.74
C GLN A 480 -6.94 -8.40 29.95
N THR A 481 -5.83 -9.06 30.31
CA THR A 481 -5.31 -10.22 29.60
C THR A 481 -6.24 -11.44 29.63
N SER A 482 -6.94 -11.69 30.74
CA SER A 482 -7.65 -12.94 31.01
C SER A 482 -9.09 -13.05 30.49
N ASN A 483 -9.83 -11.95 30.33
CA ASN A 483 -11.28 -11.99 30.08
C ASN A 483 -11.82 -10.94 29.09
N ASN A 484 -10.95 -10.17 28.43
CA ASN A 484 -11.34 -9.07 27.52
C ASN A 484 -12.23 -8.00 28.17
N CYS A 485 -12.22 -7.90 29.50
CA CYS A 485 -12.83 -6.79 30.23
C CYS A 485 -11.93 -5.56 30.14
N VAL A 486 -12.53 -4.36 30.17
CA VAL A 486 -11.78 -3.10 30.18
C VAL A 486 -10.96 -3.02 31.48
N ASN A 487 -9.65 -2.78 31.36
CA ASN A 487 -8.76 -2.53 32.48
C ASN A 487 -8.79 -1.05 32.87
N PHE A 488 -8.53 -0.18 31.89
CA PHE A 488 -8.63 1.26 32.07
C PHE A 488 -8.92 1.98 30.76
N VAL A 489 -9.51 3.17 30.88
CA VAL A 489 -9.79 4.10 29.77
C VAL A 489 -9.08 5.41 30.06
N ILE A 490 -8.42 5.98 29.05
CA ILE A 490 -7.82 7.31 29.07
C ILE A 490 -8.58 8.18 28.08
N ASP A 491 -9.15 9.28 28.55
CA ASP A 491 -9.73 10.32 27.71
C ASP A 491 -8.70 11.45 27.49
N TYR A 492 -8.67 11.99 26.28
CA TYR A 492 -7.74 13.04 25.86
C TYR A 492 -8.50 14.28 25.39
N ASN A 493 -7.86 15.45 25.50
CA ASN A 493 -8.34 16.67 24.85
C ASN A 493 -7.92 16.63 23.38
N PRO A 494 -8.85 16.52 22.41
CA PRO A 494 -8.48 16.40 21.00
C PRO A 494 -7.89 17.69 20.42
N ALA A 495 -8.03 18.85 21.09
CA ALA A 495 -7.43 20.11 20.65
C ALA A 495 -5.92 20.19 20.92
N ILE A 496 -5.40 19.39 21.87
CA ILE A 496 -3.99 19.42 22.29
C ILE A 496 -3.44 17.99 22.27
N GLN A 497 -2.45 17.73 21.43
CA GLN A 497 -1.89 16.38 21.24
C GLN A 497 -1.43 15.75 22.56
N ASP A 498 -1.83 14.49 22.79
CA ASP A 498 -1.47 13.63 23.92
C ASP A 498 -1.79 14.19 25.32
N LYS A 499 -2.68 15.20 25.41
CA LYS A 499 -3.10 15.79 26.67
C LYS A 499 -4.27 15.03 27.30
N LYS A 500 -4.00 14.34 28.41
CA LYS A 500 -5.01 13.57 29.15
C LYS A 500 -5.97 14.51 29.87
N THR A 501 -7.24 14.15 29.89
CA THR A 501 -8.29 14.86 30.67
C THR A 501 -8.86 13.96 31.76
N LYS A 502 -8.89 12.63 31.53
CA LYS A 502 -9.41 11.66 32.49
C LYS A 502 -8.77 10.29 32.34
N ILE A 503 -8.59 9.58 33.44
CA ILE A 503 -8.26 8.15 33.47
C ILE A 503 -9.28 7.44 34.35
N THR A 504 -9.92 6.39 33.84
CA THR A 504 -10.82 5.52 34.60
C THR A 504 -10.23 4.12 34.66
N ASN A 505 -9.81 3.67 35.84
CA ASN A 505 -9.45 2.28 36.07
C ASN A 505 -10.68 1.50 36.52
N PHE A 506 -10.86 0.28 36.02
CA PHE A 506 -12.01 -0.57 36.31
C PHE A 506 -11.61 -1.79 37.16
N LYS A 507 -12.59 -2.39 37.82
CA LYS A 507 -12.44 -3.68 38.51
C LYS A 507 -12.30 -4.83 37.51
N ALA A 508 -12.11 -6.05 38.00
CA ALA A 508 -12.01 -7.27 37.18
C ALA A 508 -13.24 -7.52 36.27
N ASP A 509 -14.41 -6.97 36.65
CA ASP A 509 -15.63 -7.00 35.83
C ASP A 509 -15.59 -6.12 34.58
N GLY A 510 -14.64 -5.16 34.49
CA GLY A 510 -14.50 -4.20 33.40
C GLY A 510 -15.61 -3.17 33.25
N LYS A 511 -16.51 -3.06 34.22
CA LYS A 511 -17.68 -2.17 34.20
C LYS A 511 -17.71 -1.23 35.38
N THR A 512 -17.34 -1.71 36.57
CA THR A 512 -17.33 -0.93 37.80
C THR A 512 -16.01 -0.16 37.91
N PRO A 513 -16.04 1.18 37.95
CA PRO A 513 -14.85 1.98 38.19
C PRO A 513 -14.24 1.63 39.56
N LEU A 514 -12.93 1.43 39.58
CA LEU A 514 -12.12 1.33 40.80
C LEU A 514 -11.61 2.72 41.20
N THR A 515 -11.06 3.45 40.23
CA THR A 515 -10.58 4.83 40.44
C THR A 515 -10.81 5.69 39.21
N VAL A 516 -11.17 6.96 39.40
CA VAL A 516 -11.24 7.97 38.34
C VAL A 516 -10.27 9.10 38.68
N LEU A 517 -9.36 9.43 37.77
CA LEU A 517 -8.47 10.59 37.87
C LEU A 517 -8.87 11.62 36.81
N THR A 518 -8.92 12.89 37.17
CA THR A 518 -9.09 14.01 36.22
C THR A 518 -7.84 14.87 36.18
N PHE A 519 -7.62 15.52 35.05
CA PHE A 519 -6.42 16.29 34.76
C PHE A 519 -6.77 17.68 34.25
N ASP A 520 -5.94 18.65 34.60
CA ASP A 520 -6.02 20.01 34.08
C ASP A 520 -5.61 20.03 32.61
N GLU A 521 -6.46 20.61 31.76
CA GLU A 521 -6.28 20.57 30.31
C GLU A 521 -5.06 21.37 29.84
N ASN A 522 -4.59 22.34 30.63
CA ASN A 522 -3.46 23.20 30.26
C ASN A 522 -2.12 22.61 30.72
N THR A 523 -2.03 22.26 32.00
CA THR A 523 -0.80 21.76 32.65
C THR A 523 -0.64 20.25 32.51
N GLY A 524 -1.74 19.49 32.44
CA GLY A 524 -1.73 18.01 32.40
C GLY A 524 -1.50 17.39 33.77
N ASN A 525 -1.51 18.22 34.81
CA ASN A 525 -1.42 17.79 36.19
C ASN A 525 -2.78 17.31 36.69
N LYS A 526 -2.77 16.40 37.66
CA LYS A 526 -3.96 15.87 38.32
C LYS A 526 -4.73 17.01 38.99
N LEU A 527 -6.05 16.95 38.89
CA LEU A 527 -6.98 17.82 39.60
C LEU A 527 -7.68 17.04 40.72
N GLU A 528 -8.21 15.87 40.40
CA GLU A 528 -9.02 15.08 41.31
C GLU A 528 -8.75 13.58 41.12
N GLN A 529 -8.80 12.82 42.21
CA GLN A 529 -8.87 11.35 42.19
C GLN A 529 -10.04 10.88 43.05
N LYS A 530 -10.95 10.09 42.47
CA LYS A 530 -12.02 9.39 43.17
C LYS A 530 -11.70 7.91 43.24
N THR A 531 -11.87 7.30 44.41
CA THR A 531 -11.77 5.84 44.60
C THR A 531 -13.13 5.30 44.99
N TYR A 532 -13.53 4.14 44.49
CA TYR A 532 -14.85 3.54 44.74
C TYR A 532 -14.75 2.25 45.56
N GLN A 533 -15.70 2.01 46.47
CA GLN A 533 -15.66 0.88 47.41
C GLN A 533 -16.21 -0.42 46.78
N ASN A 534 -17.43 -0.37 46.23
CA ASN A 534 -18.20 -1.56 45.86
C ASN A 534 -18.76 -1.45 44.43
N GLU A 535 -19.67 -2.36 44.06
CA GLU A 535 -20.30 -2.44 42.74
C GLU A 535 -21.32 -1.32 42.50
N ASN A 536 -21.83 -0.70 43.57
CA ASN A 536 -22.82 0.37 43.52
C ASN A 536 -22.21 1.75 43.25
N ASN A 537 -20.93 1.82 42.85
CA ASN A 537 -20.19 3.07 42.61
C ASN A 537 -20.21 4.04 43.80
N ILE A 538 -20.23 3.49 45.02
CA ILE A 538 -20.12 4.27 46.26
C ILE A 538 -18.69 4.79 46.38
N ILE A 539 -18.53 6.11 46.48
CA ILE A 539 -17.23 6.77 46.62
C ILE A 539 -16.63 6.42 47.99
N ARG A 540 -15.39 5.94 48.00
CA ARG A 540 -14.57 5.72 49.20
C ARG A 540 -13.90 6.99 49.66
N ASN A 541 -13.23 7.65 48.72
CA ASN A 541 -12.49 8.87 48.99
C ASN A 541 -12.36 9.72 47.74
N ILE A 542 -12.13 11.01 47.97
CA ILE A 542 -11.80 12.01 46.96
C ILE A 542 -10.50 12.68 47.40
N ILE A 543 -9.56 12.81 46.48
CA ILE A 543 -8.30 13.55 46.67
C ILE A 543 -8.29 14.69 45.67
N ASN A 544 -8.16 15.93 46.14
CA ASN A 544 -7.94 17.07 45.26
C ASN A 544 -6.47 17.46 45.26
N PHE A 545 -5.96 17.84 44.10
CA PHE A 545 -4.56 18.17 43.85
C PHE A 545 -4.44 19.61 43.37
N ASN A 546 -3.30 20.22 43.66
CA ASN A 546 -2.94 21.52 43.10
C ASN A 546 -2.31 21.32 41.72
N PRO A 547 -2.93 21.83 40.64
CA PRO A 547 -2.37 21.71 39.30
C PRO A 547 -1.11 22.55 39.10
N GLU A 548 -0.83 23.54 39.95
CA GLU A 548 0.35 24.41 39.82
C GLU A 548 1.61 23.82 40.47
N THR A 549 1.48 22.88 41.42
CA THR A 549 2.60 22.42 42.28
C THR A 549 2.91 20.93 42.14
N GLU A 550 3.00 20.42 40.90
CA GLU A 550 3.41 19.03 40.60
C GLU A 550 2.54 17.94 41.27
N ASN A 551 1.22 18.14 41.36
CA ASN A 551 0.27 17.17 41.94
C ASN A 551 0.39 17.01 43.46
N LYS A 552 0.73 18.07 44.20
CA LYS A 552 0.60 18.07 45.66
C LYS A 552 -0.89 18.06 46.05
N LYS A 553 -1.22 17.34 47.13
CA LYS A 553 -2.59 17.26 47.64
C LYS A 553 -3.00 18.61 48.22
N ILE A 554 -4.25 19.01 48.04
CA ILE A 554 -4.90 20.16 48.69
C ILE A 554 -5.81 19.67 49.80
N ASN A 555 -6.63 18.65 49.49
CA ASN A 555 -7.52 18.04 50.46
C ASN A 555 -7.74 16.56 50.15
N TYR A 556 -8.16 15.83 51.18
CA TYR A 556 -8.56 14.44 51.11
C TYR A 556 -9.84 14.27 51.91
N THR A 557 -10.88 13.72 51.28
CA THR A 557 -12.16 13.43 51.91
C THR A 557 -12.36 11.93 51.88
N GLU A 558 -12.59 11.31 53.04
CA GLU A 558 -12.97 9.91 53.18
C GLU A 558 -14.44 9.81 53.55
N PHE A 559 -15.14 8.89 52.92
CA PHE A 559 -16.57 8.65 53.12
C PHE A 559 -16.79 7.35 53.88
N LYS A 560 -17.86 7.31 54.66
CA LYS A 560 -18.36 6.10 55.31
C LYS A 560 -18.84 5.08 54.26
N ALA A 561 -19.15 3.86 54.69
CA ALA A 561 -19.60 2.78 53.80
C ALA A 561 -20.89 3.11 53.01
N ASN A 562 -21.69 4.07 53.46
CA ASN A 562 -22.87 4.56 52.74
C ASN A 562 -22.53 5.54 51.60
N GLY A 563 -21.31 6.06 51.52
CA GLY A 563 -20.81 6.97 50.48
C GLY A 563 -21.28 8.42 50.54
N THR A 564 -22.24 8.74 51.41
CA THR A 564 -22.79 10.09 51.55
C THR A 564 -22.14 10.85 52.70
N ASN A 565 -21.83 10.14 53.77
CA ASN A 565 -21.39 10.75 55.02
C ASN A 565 -19.86 10.73 55.08
N ILE A 566 -19.25 11.84 55.50
CA ILE A 566 -17.79 11.95 55.63
C ILE A 566 -17.36 11.23 56.92
N SER A 567 -16.30 10.42 56.86
CA SER A 567 -15.63 9.85 58.03
C SER A 567 -14.43 10.70 58.45
N ALA A 568 -13.69 11.25 57.48
CA ALA A 568 -12.56 12.13 57.71
C ALA A 568 -12.37 13.15 56.58
N PHE A 569 -11.90 14.33 56.94
CA PHE A 569 -11.49 15.38 56.00
C PHE A 569 -10.12 15.93 56.39
N LEU A 570 -9.17 15.92 55.45
CA LEU A 570 -7.81 16.40 55.64
C LEU A 570 -7.53 17.57 54.70
N THR A 571 -6.84 18.60 55.19
CA THR A 571 -6.29 19.69 54.39
C THR A 571 -4.77 19.65 54.41
N PHE A 572 -4.16 20.10 53.32
CA PHE A 572 -2.72 20.09 53.10
C PHE A 572 -2.25 21.46 52.65
N ASP A 573 -1.00 21.78 52.97
CA ASP A 573 -0.33 22.95 52.45
C ASP A 573 -0.06 22.75 50.93
N PRO A 574 -0.54 23.64 50.05
CA PRO A 574 -0.48 23.44 48.60
C PRO A 574 0.95 23.52 48.05
N ASN A 575 1.90 24.09 48.79
CA ASN A 575 3.28 24.30 48.35
C ASN A 575 4.21 23.19 48.83
N THR A 576 4.03 22.70 50.05
CA THR A 576 4.87 21.67 50.67
C THR A 576 4.26 20.27 50.55
N GLY A 577 2.93 20.17 50.62
CA GLY A 577 2.19 18.91 50.73
C GLY A 577 2.03 18.40 52.17
N ASN A 578 2.48 19.17 53.16
CA ASN A 578 2.36 18.83 54.58
C ASN A 578 0.89 18.88 55.02
N ARG A 579 0.48 18.02 55.96
CA ARG A 579 -0.86 18.10 56.56
C ARG A 579 -0.98 19.40 57.36
N LEU A 580 -2.14 20.06 57.26
CA LEU A 580 -2.48 21.25 58.05
C LEU A 580 -3.52 20.91 59.10
N GLN A 581 -4.59 20.23 58.70
CA GLN A 581 -5.68 19.88 59.60
C GLN A 581 -6.35 18.56 59.19
N GLN A 582 -6.83 17.80 60.18
CA GLN A 582 -7.71 16.65 59.99
C GLN A 582 -8.95 16.78 60.88
N LYS A 583 -10.13 16.68 60.27
CA LYS A 583 -11.41 16.54 60.96
C LYS A 583 -11.86 15.09 60.87
N LYS A 584 -12.21 14.48 62.01
CA LYS A 584 -12.84 13.15 62.08
C LYS A 584 -14.28 13.32 62.53
N TYR A 585 -15.17 12.54 61.96
CA TYR A 585 -16.61 12.63 62.21
C TYR A 585 -17.11 11.38 62.93
N ASN A 586 -18.05 11.57 63.85
CA ASN A 586 -18.69 10.50 64.60
C ASN A 586 -19.40 9.53 63.66
N THR A 587 -19.31 8.23 63.94
CA THR A 587 -19.94 7.19 63.12
C THR A 587 -21.46 7.33 63.06
N ASN A 588 -22.07 7.82 64.15
CA ASN A 588 -23.52 7.69 64.38
C ASN A 588 -24.34 8.93 63.97
N ASN A 589 -23.77 10.14 63.92
CA ASN A 589 -24.54 11.38 63.71
C ASN A 589 -23.87 12.43 62.81
N ASP A 590 -22.75 12.09 62.16
CA ASP A 590 -21.98 12.98 61.26
C ASP A 590 -21.48 14.28 61.88
N LYS A 591 -21.57 14.41 63.19
CA LYS A 591 -21.00 15.53 63.93
C LYS A 591 -19.49 15.34 64.07
N ILE A 592 -18.74 16.43 64.20
CA ILE A 592 -17.29 16.38 64.36
C ILE A 592 -16.99 15.67 65.70
N ALA A 593 -16.13 14.66 65.67
CA ALA A 593 -15.65 13.97 66.86
C ALA A 593 -14.31 14.56 67.33
N GLN A 594 -13.45 14.92 66.37
CA GLN A 594 -12.08 15.34 66.64
C GLN A 594 -11.57 16.26 65.53
N ILE A 595 -10.86 17.33 65.91
CA ILE A 595 -10.03 18.16 65.03
C ILE A 595 -8.58 18.00 65.47
N ILE A 596 -7.70 17.71 64.50
CA ILE A 596 -6.26 17.61 64.69
C ILE A 596 -5.60 18.67 63.81
N ASP A 597 -4.90 19.61 64.42
CA ASP A 597 -4.06 20.59 63.74
C ASP A 597 -2.61 20.10 63.76
N TYR A 598 -1.96 20.16 62.60
CA TYR A 598 -0.58 19.72 62.39
C TYR A 598 0.35 20.93 62.27
N ASN A 599 1.63 20.72 62.56
CA ASN A 599 2.65 21.73 62.35
C ASN A 599 2.86 21.94 60.84
N PRO A 600 2.71 23.17 60.30
CA PRO A 600 2.84 23.42 58.87
C PRO A 600 4.27 23.18 58.33
N SER A 601 5.29 23.27 59.19
CA SER A 601 6.70 23.14 58.80
C SER A 601 7.20 21.69 58.81
N GLN A 602 6.52 20.78 59.50
CA GLN A 602 6.94 19.39 59.69
C GLN A 602 5.74 18.45 59.62
N ASP A 603 5.64 17.66 58.55
CA ASP A 603 4.55 16.71 58.37
C ASP A 603 4.44 15.74 59.55
N GLN A 604 3.21 15.40 59.94
CA GLN A 604 2.86 14.49 61.04
C GLN A 604 3.13 14.98 62.46
N LEU A 605 3.83 16.11 62.65
CA LEU A 605 3.96 16.69 63.98
C LEU A 605 2.64 17.38 64.39
N LEU A 606 2.14 17.03 65.56
CA LEU A 606 0.88 17.58 66.08
C LEU A 606 1.13 18.96 66.69
N ASN A 607 0.20 19.88 66.48
CA ASN A 607 0.16 21.19 67.14
C ASN A 607 -0.98 21.23 68.17
N LYS A 608 -2.16 20.74 67.79
CA LYS A 608 -3.35 20.75 68.65
C LYS A 608 -4.30 19.60 68.31
N ILE A 609 -4.90 18.99 69.34
CA ILE A 609 -6.02 18.06 69.22
C ILE A 609 -7.19 18.64 70.01
N THR A 610 -8.35 18.74 69.38
CA THR A 610 -9.61 19.10 70.02
C THR A 610 -10.59 17.95 69.83
N ASP A 611 -10.96 17.28 70.91
CA ASP A 611 -12.04 16.29 70.91
C ASP A 611 -13.34 16.99 71.28
N PHE A 612 -14.43 16.59 70.64
CA PHE A 612 -15.75 17.18 70.80
C PHE A 612 -16.70 16.21 71.51
N LYS A 613 -17.75 16.78 72.12
CA LYS A 613 -18.88 16.01 72.63
C LYS A 613 -19.72 15.46 71.48
N ALA A 614 -20.77 14.69 71.82
CA ALA A 614 -21.65 14.09 70.83
C ALA A 614 -22.37 15.12 69.92
N ASP A 615 -22.54 16.36 70.38
CA ASP A 615 -23.09 17.48 69.58
C ASP A 615 -22.16 17.93 68.43
N GLY A 616 -20.87 17.62 68.52
CA GLY A 616 -19.79 18.02 67.63
C GLY A 616 -19.49 19.50 67.54
N GLU A 617 -19.96 20.29 68.50
CA GLU A 617 -19.77 21.74 68.56
C GLU A 617 -19.04 22.12 69.85
N THR A 618 -19.35 21.45 70.96
CA THR A 618 -18.70 21.68 72.25
C THR A 618 -17.45 20.81 72.41
N PRO A 619 -16.29 21.39 72.71
CA PRO A 619 -15.09 20.63 73.09
C PRO A 619 -15.32 19.81 74.36
N SER A 620 -14.89 18.55 74.37
CA SER A 620 -14.77 17.72 75.57
C SER A 620 -13.37 17.82 76.17
N LYS A 621 -12.34 17.86 75.32
CA LYS A 621 -10.95 18.10 75.73
C LYS A 621 -10.11 18.71 74.61
N VAL A 622 -9.07 19.45 75.02
CA VAL A 622 -8.08 20.06 74.13
C VAL A 622 -6.69 19.68 74.63
N THR A 623 -5.83 19.21 73.71
CA THR A 623 -4.41 18.95 73.98
C THR A 623 -3.56 19.77 73.01
N GLU A 624 -2.61 20.54 73.53
CA GLU A 624 -1.68 21.37 72.76
C GLU A 624 -0.26 20.80 72.89
N PHE A 625 0.50 20.89 71.79
CA PHE A 625 1.83 20.31 71.66
C PHE A 625 2.84 21.35 71.20
N ASN A 626 4.09 21.22 71.63
CA ASN A 626 5.17 22.10 71.20
C ASN A 626 5.72 21.76 69.81
N ASP A 627 6.69 22.55 69.36
CA ASP A 627 7.44 22.38 68.11
C ASP A 627 8.24 21.07 68.01
N LYS A 628 8.31 20.28 69.09
CA LYS A 628 8.92 18.94 69.15
C LYS A 628 7.88 17.82 69.33
N GLY A 629 6.59 18.15 69.33
CA GLY A 629 5.48 17.19 69.48
C GLY A 629 5.27 16.67 70.89
N LYS A 630 5.86 17.31 71.91
CA LYS A 630 5.60 17.01 73.34
C LYS A 630 4.39 17.80 73.81
N LYS A 631 3.64 17.28 74.78
CA LYS A 631 2.47 17.98 75.32
C LYS A 631 2.95 19.23 76.05
N GLU A 632 2.24 20.33 75.88
CA GLU A 632 2.42 21.56 76.66
C GLU A 632 1.22 21.81 77.55
N LYS A 633 0.01 21.54 77.05
CA LYS A 633 -1.23 21.88 77.73
C LYS A 633 -2.32 20.86 77.47
N TYR A 634 -3.11 20.59 78.49
CA TYR A 634 -4.33 19.80 78.42
C TYR A 634 -5.46 20.53 79.12
N ILE A 635 -6.63 20.58 78.50
CA ILE A 635 -7.85 21.19 79.03
C ILE A 635 -8.96 20.16 78.89
N GLN A 636 -9.74 19.93 79.94
CA GLN A 636 -10.92 19.08 79.94
C GLN A 636 -12.12 19.90 80.39
N TYR A 637 -13.25 19.68 79.71
CA TYR A 637 -14.50 20.38 79.94
C TYR A 637 -15.54 19.41 80.52
N LYS A 638 -16.43 19.93 81.38
CA LYS A 638 -17.54 19.16 81.96
C LYS A 638 -18.52 18.71 80.89
N ASP A 639 -19.27 17.64 81.14
CA ASP A 639 -20.20 17.05 80.15
C ASP A 639 -21.37 17.97 79.76
N ASP A 640 -21.88 18.79 80.68
CA ASP A 640 -23.14 19.51 80.46
C ASP A 640 -22.96 20.94 79.90
N GLU A 641 -21.75 21.51 79.94
CA GLU A 641 -21.51 22.91 79.54
C GLU A 641 -20.10 23.14 78.94
N ASN A 642 -19.83 24.31 78.35
CA ASN A 642 -18.47 24.74 77.92
C ASN A 642 -17.60 25.18 79.12
N ILE A 643 -17.77 24.53 80.27
CA ILE A 643 -17.12 24.86 81.53
C ILE A 643 -15.87 24.01 81.68
N ILE A 644 -14.74 24.66 81.93
CA ILE A 644 -13.46 23.98 82.18
C ILE A 644 -13.57 23.24 83.51
N GLU A 645 -13.29 21.94 83.50
CA GLU A 645 -13.20 21.10 84.69
C GLU A 645 -11.77 21.06 85.22
N LEU A 646 -10.82 20.92 84.30
CA LEU A 646 -9.45 20.56 84.61
C LEU A 646 -8.49 21.13 83.56
N THR A 647 -7.38 21.66 84.03
CA THR A 647 -6.23 22.03 83.18
C THR A 647 -4.95 21.41 83.70
N LYS A 648 -4.08 21.00 82.77
CA LYS A 648 -2.74 20.50 83.06
C LYS A 648 -1.73 21.21 82.19
N GLU A 649 -0.60 21.62 82.75
CA GLU A 649 0.56 22.16 82.05
C GLU A 649 1.74 21.21 82.20
N TYR A 650 2.51 21.03 81.14
CA TYR A 650 3.63 20.10 81.06
C TYR A 650 4.94 20.83 80.76
N ASP A 651 6.05 20.33 81.28
CA ASP A 651 7.37 20.86 80.95
C ASP A 651 7.71 20.57 79.47
N PRO A 652 8.04 21.60 78.67
CA PRO A 652 8.22 21.46 77.23
C PRO A 652 9.45 20.61 76.86
N THR A 653 10.36 20.38 77.80
CA THR A 653 11.59 19.59 77.57
C THR A 653 11.45 18.13 77.99
N THR A 654 10.71 17.82 79.04
CA THR A 654 10.62 16.49 79.66
C THR A 654 9.27 15.79 79.44
N ASP A 655 8.22 16.49 79.01
CA ASP A 655 6.84 15.99 78.91
C ASP A 655 6.22 15.59 80.27
N LYS A 656 6.83 16.06 81.37
CA LYS A 656 6.35 15.82 82.74
C LYS A 656 5.33 16.88 83.16
N LEU A 657 4.29 16.46 83.89
CA LEU A 657 3.31 17.37 84.48
C LEU A 657 4.00 18.32 85.45
N ILE A 658 3.79 19.63 85.29
CA ILE A 658 4.32 20.68 86.18
C ILE A 658 3.23 21.42 86.95
N LYS A 659 1.99 21.37 86.46
CA LYS A 659 0.88 22.06 87.10
C LYS A 659 -0.45 21.43 86.70
N GLU A 660 -1.35 21.35 87.67
CA GLU A 660 -2.72 20.88 87.50
C GLU A 660 -3.66 21.82 88.27
N ILE A 661 -4.77 22.20 87.65
CA ILE A 661 -5.82 23.00 88.28
C ILE A 661 -7.15 22.33 88.01
N GLU A 662 -7.87 22.00 89.07
CA GLU A 662 -9.28 21.61 89.04
C GLU A 662 -10.14 22.85 89.32
N PHE A 663 -11.20 23.05 88.55
CA PHE A 663 -12.06 24.23 88.66
C PHE A 663 -13.42 23.87 89.27
N LYS A 664 -14.03 24.87 89.90
CA LYS A 664 -15.37 24.78 90.48
C LYS A 664 -16.46 24.67 89.42
N GLY A 665 -17.72 24.67 89.89
CA GLY A 665 -18.93 24.70 89.06
C GLY A 665 -18.90 25.72 87.92
N ASP A 666 -18.25 26.87 88.13
CA ASP A 666 -18.20 27.99 87.18
C ASP A 666 -17.10 27.90 86.10
N GLY A 667 -16.12 26.99 86.25
CA GLY A 667 -14.98 26.86 85.32
C GLY A 667 -14.02 28.04 85.28
N ILE A 668 -14.15 28.98 86.21
CA ILE A 668 -13.32 30.19 86.31
C ILE A 668 -12.50 30.12 87.59
N ASN A 669 -13.14 29.77 88.71
CA ASN A 669 -12.50 29.73 90.01
C ASN A 669 -11.88 28.34 90.25
N PRO A 670 -10.58 28.27 90.61
CA PRO A 670 -9.97 27.00 90.98
C PRO A 670 -10.63 26.46 92.25
N LEU A 671 -10.82 25.14 92.31
CA LEU A 671 -11.12 24.37 93.51
C LEU A 671 -9.81 23.97 94.17
N ILE A 672 -8.91 23.37 93.38
CA ILE A 672 -7.61 22.87 93.80
C ILE A 672 -6.55 23.20 92.74
N MET A 673 -5.32 23.48 93.19
CA MET A 673 -4.15 23.61 92.31
C MET A 673 -2.97 22.83 92.86
N SER A 674 -2.38 21.96 92.03
CA SER A 674 -1.17 21.20 92.32
C SER A 674 -0.03 21.69 91.43
N ILE A 675 1.14 21.99 92.00
CA ILE A 675 2.38 22.31 91.30
C ILE A 675 3.37 21.16 91.55
N TYR A 676 4.01 20.71 90.48
CA TYR A 676 4.90 19.56 90.48
C TYR A 676 6.33 19.98 90.14
N ASP A 677 7.30 19.30 90.75
CA ASP A 677 8.70 19.43 90.38
C ASP A 677 8.97 18.81 89.01
N LYS A 678 9.60 19.58 88.13
CA LYS A 678 9.85 19.19 86.73
C LYS A 678 10.75 17.96 86.60
N ASP A 679 11.63 17.70 87.57
CA ASP A 679 12.66 16.66 87.47
C ASP A 679 12.16 15.35 88.10
N THR A 680 11.42 15.41 89.20
CA THR A 680 10.95 14.26 89.99
C THR A 680 9.49 13.89 89.77
N SER A 681 8.67 14.81 89.21
CA SER A 681 7.20 14.70 89.12
C SER A 681 6.48 14.61 90.47
N ASN A 682 7.17 14.92 91.57
CA ASN A 682 6.55 15.02 92.89
C ASN A 682 5.81 16.35 93.03
N ILE A 683 4.66 16.35 93.71
CA ILE A 683 3.99 17.58 94.12
C ILE A 683 4.94 18.37 95.02
N ILE A 684 5.15 19.66 94.72
CA ILE A 684 5.90 20.60 95.56
C ILE A 684 4.98 21.62 96.23
N GLU A 685 3.81 21.84 95.65
CA GLU A 685 2.81 22.77 96.17
C GLU A 685 1.40 22.26 95.87
N TYR A 686 0.49 22.39 96.83
CA TYR A 686 -0.92 22.07 96.68
C TYR A 686 -1.74 23.15 97.36
N ARG A 687 -2.72 23.72 96.66
CA ARG A 687 -3.59 24.80 97.12
C ARG A 687 -5.04 24.37 97.06
N GLU A 688 -5.79 24.66 98.12
CA GLU A 688 -7.25 24.55 98.17
C GLU A 688 -7.83 25.96 98.24
N TYR A 689 -8.95 26.19 97.56
CA TYR A 689 -9.57 27.50 97.43
C TYR A 689 -10.99 27.50 98.02
N GLN A 690 -11.33 28.55 98.76
CA GLN A 690 -12.62 28.72 99.45
C GLN A 690 -13.79 28.80 98.47
N ASP A 691 -14.95 28.21 98.77
CA ASP A 691 -16.09 28.11 97.84
C ASP A 691 -16.50 29.43 97.16
N GLU A 692 -16.63 30.53 97.89
CA GLU A 692 -17.25 31.79 97.41
C GLU A 692 -16.29 32.82 96.81
N ALA A 693 -14.97 32.59 96.87
CA ALA A 693 -13.98 33.54 96.38
C ALA A 693 -12.72 32.83 95.85
N ASN A 694 -11.98 33.44 94.92
CA ASN A 694 -10.67 32.92 94.45
C ASN A 694 -9.56 33.13 95.50
N LEU A 695 -9.89 32.82 96.76
CA LEU A 695 -9.10 32.99 97.95
C LEU A 695 -8.60 31.63 98.41
N ILE A 696 -7.32 31.54 98.73
CA ILE A 696 -6.71 30.30 99.19
C ILE A 696 -7.25 30.00 100.59
N GLU A 697 -7.75 28.78 100.80
CA GLU A 697 -8.13 28.25 102.11
C GLU A 697 -6.91 27.59 102.77
N CYS A 698 -6.26 26.70 102.02
CA CYS A 698 -5.11 25.92 102.47
C CYS A 698 -3.99 25.95 101.43
N LEU A 699 -2.75 26.06 101.89
CA LEU A 699 -1.53 25.90 101.09
C LEU A 699 -0.61 24.89 101.75
N TYR A 700 -0.27 23.85 101.01
CA TYR A 700 0.66 22.80 101.43
C TYR A 700 1.88 22.86 100.51
N THR A 701 3.07 22.85 101.11
CA THR A 701 4.34 22.74 100.40
C THR A 701 5.01 21.44 100.77
N TYR A 702 5.66 20.79 99.82
CA TYR A 702 6.22 19.45 99.94
C TYR A 702 7.72 19.44 99.61
N ASN A 703 8.40 18.37 100.01
CA ASN A 703 9.79 18.13 99.61
C ASN A 703 9.83 17.56 98.17
N PRO A 704 10.53 18.20 97.22
CA PRO A 704 10.60 17.71 95.84
C PRO A 704 11.25 16.32 95.72
N ASN A 705 12.11 15.92 96.65
CA ASN A 705 12.87 14.67 96.55
C ASN A 705 12.18 13.46 97.20
N ILE A 706 11.10 13.69 97.97
CA ILE A 706 10.43 12.65 98.77
C ILE A 706 8.91 12.81 98.59
N GLN A 707 8.29 11.88 97.87
CA GLN A 707 6.86 11.90 97.56
C GLN A 707 6.00 12.11 98.82
N GLU A 708 5.01 13.00 98.72
CA GLU A 708 3.99 13.27 99.76
C GLU A 708 4.53 13.77 101.12
N ARG A 709 5.82 14.06 101.23
CA ARG A 709 6.37 14.61 102.47
C ARG A 709 6.12 16.11 102.58
N LYS A 710 5.14 16.49 103.39
CA LYS A 710 4.86 17.90 103.73
C LYS A 710 6.10 18.56 104.34
N LYS A 711 6.39 19.78 103.91
CA LYS A 711 7.37 20.71 104.50
C LYS A 711 6.65 21.73 105.37
N GLN A 712 5.56 22.29 104.86
CA GLN A 712 4.77 23.30 105.55
C GLN A 712 3.33 23.29 105.06
N GLU A 713 2.39 23.52 105.97
CA GLU A 713 0.96 23.68 105.72
C GLU A 713 0.50 25.01 106.28
N LYS A 714 -0.27 25.78 105.52
CA LYS A 714 -0.81 27.09 105.91
C LYS A 714 -2.31 27.10 105.70
N HIS A 715 -3.03 27.48 106.72
CA HIS A 715 -4.47 27.75 106.67
C HIS A 715 -4.66 29.26 106.69
N PHE A 716 -5.53 29.76 105.83
CA PHE A 716 -5.87 31.17 105.73
C PHE A 716 -7.24 31.44 106.33
N LYS A 717 -7.51 32.69 106.67
CA LYS A 717 -8.84 33.16 107.11
C LYS A 717 -9.72 33.39 105.89
N SER A 718 -10.99 33.76 106.12
CA SER A 718 -11.97 34.09 105.06
C SER A 718 -11.56 35.27 104.16
N ASP A 719 -10.53 36.04 104.52
CA ASP A 719 -9.96 37.09 103.67
C ASP A 719 -8.90 36.57 102.67
N GLY A 720 -8.57 35.27 102.72
CA GLY A 720 -7.60 34.59 101.85
C GLY A 720 -6.15 35.05 101.95
N THR A 721 -5.85 35.98 102.85
CA THR A 721 -4.53 36.64 102.95
C THR A 721 -3.97 36.57 104.36
N SER A 722 -4.82 36.65 105.37
CA SER A 722 -4.43 36.48 106.76
C SER A 722 -4.29 35.00 107.11
N LEU A 723 -3.24 34.66 107.84
CA LEU A 723 -3.02 33.28 108.28
C LEU A 723 -3.87 32.97 109.52
N SER A 724 -4.42 31.77 109.59
CA SER A 724 -5.04 31.22 110.80
C SER A 724 -4.09 30.25 111.50
N ILE A 725 -3.43 29.36 110.72
CA ILE A 725 -2.52 28.34 111.23
C ILE A 725 -1.37 28.12 110.24
N VAL A 726 -0.15 27.92 110.74
CA VAL A 726 1.00 27.39 109.98
C VAL A 726 1.55 26.17 110.70
N VAL A 727 1.68 25.04 110.02
CA VAL A 727 2.29 23.82 110.52
C VAL A 727 3.59 23.56 109.76
N ASP A 728 4.72 23.55 110.45
CA ASP A 728 6.00 23.13 109.88
C ASP A 728 6.24 21.65 110.20
N PHE A 729 6.74 20.91 109.22
CA PHE A 729 7.06 19.50 109.33
C PHE A 729 8.57 19.28 109.28
N ASP A 730 9.03 18.23 109.93
CA ASP A 730 10.42 17.83 109.87
C ASP A 730 10.74 17.14 108.54
N ALA A 731 11.84 17.55 107.90
CA ALA A 731 12.17 17.14 106.54
C ALA A 731 12.63 15.68 106.43
N ASP A 732 13.06 15.05 107.54
CA ASP A 732 13.64 13.71 107.57
C ASP A 732 12.66 12.65 108.08
N THR A 733 11.65 13.06 108.85
CA THR A 733 10.59 12.17 109.39
C THR A 733 9.21 12.44 108.77
N GLY A 734 8.93 13.66 108.29
CA GLY A 734 7.59 14.06 107.81
C GLY A 734 6.61 14.33 108.95
N ASN A 735 7.10 14.25 110.19
CA ASN A 735 6.33 14.46 111.40
C ASN A 735 6.20 15.95 111.73
N LYS A 736 5.20 16.33 112.52
CA LYS A 736 4.98 17.74 112.88
C LYS A 736 6.16 18.21 113.72
N LYS A 737 6.70 19.37 113.38
CA LYS A 737 7.80 20.02 114.11
C LYS A 737 7.29 21.23 114.87
N LYS A 738 6.40 22.01 114.25
CA LYS A 738 5.90 23.26 114.82
C LYS A 738 4.49 23.58 114.33
N ILE A 739 3.63 24.12 115.19
CA ILE A 739 2.33 24.70 114.82
C ILE A 739 2.29 26.14 115.35
N THR A 740 2.10 27.12 114.47
CA THR A 740 1.88 28.52 114.81
C THR A 740 0.42 28.86 114.54
N ARG A 741 -0.34 29.27 115.56
CA ARG A 741 -1.73 29.74 115.43
C ARG A 741 -1.77 31.26 115.52
N TYR A 742 -2.61 31.88 114.72
CA TYR A 742 -2.77 33.34 114.65
C TYR A 742 -4.12 33.76 115.23
N LYS A 743 -4.19 34.99 115.75
CA LYS A 743 -5.42 35.55 116.34
C LYS A 743 -6.49 35.79 115.28
N GLN A 744 -7.77 35.74 115.67
CA GLN A 744 -8.89 35.81 114.72
C GLN A 744 -8.91 37.10 113.88
N ASN A 745 -8.62 38.26 114.47
CA ASN A 745 -8.81 39.56 113.81
C ASN A 745 -7.53 40.25 113.33
N GLU A 746 -6.34 39.66 113.56
CA GLU A 746 -5.04 40.28 113.23
C GLU A 746 -4.03 39.20 112.78
N ASN A 747 -3.01 39.54 111.99
CA ASN A 747 -1.89 38.65 111.63
C ASN A 747 -0.88 38.45 112.77
N LYS A 748 -1.36 38.52 114.01
CA LYS A 748 -0.59 38.37 115.23
C LYS A 748 -0.62 36.93 115.71
N ILE A 749 0.51 36.45 116.22
CA ILE A 749 0.62 35.08 116.74
C ILE A 749 -0.20 34.97 118.02
N ALA A 750 -1.04 33.94 118.11
CA ALA A 750 -1.77 33.56 119.31
C ALA A 750 -0.97 32.55 120.13
N SER A 751 -0.44 31.52 119.47
CA SER A 751 0.39 30.51 120.11
C SER A 751 1.33 29.81 119.13
N VAL A 752 2.42 29.25 119.68
CA VAL A 752 3.37 28.38 118.99
C VAL A 752 3.49 27.08 119.78
N GLU A 753 3.31 25.95 119.12
CA GLU A 753 3.53 24.62 119.67
C GLU A 753 4.70 23.95 118.97
N GLU A 754 5.63 23.37 119.72
CA GLU A 754 6.76 22.60 119.20
C GLU A 754 6.59 21.12 119.54
N TYR A 755 7.00 20.24 118.63
CA TYR A 755 6.81 18.79 118.71
C TYR A 755 8.14 18.08 118.45
N ASP A 756 8.34 16.94 119.12
CA ASP A 756 9.44 16.04 118.85
C ASP A 756 9.15 15.29 117.54
N PRO A 757 9.99 15.43 116.50
CA PRO A 757 9.71 14.84 115.20
C PRO A 757 9.83 13.31 115.18
N THR A 758 10.39 12.66 116.20
CA THR A 758 10.47 11.19 116.28
C THR A 758 9.26 10.62 117.03
N THR A 759 8.90 11.23 118.16
CA THR A 759 7.84 10.70 119.04
C THR A 759 6.47 11.34 118.83
N GLN A 760 6.41 12.47 118.11
CA GLN A 760 5.23 13.33 117.95
C GLN A 760 4.68 13.88 119.29
N ALA A 761 5.44 13.75 120.37
CA ALA A 761 5.10 14.36 121.64
C ALA A 761 5.24 15.88 121.54
N LYS A 762 4.24 16.61 122.07
CA LYS A 762 4.34 18.07 122.22
C LYS A 762 5.44 18.36 123.23
N ILE A 763 6.42 19.20 122.86
CA ILE A 763 7.55 19.60 123.71
C ILE A 763 7.19 20.88 124.46
N THR A 764 6.71 21.88 123.73
CA THR A 764 6.50 23.24 124.25
C THR A 764 5.23 23.86 123.66
N THR A 765 4.49 24.62 124.47
CA THR A 765 3.46 25.56 124.02
C THR A 765 3.82 26.96 124.50
N ILE A 766 3.93 27.93 123.61
CA ILE A 766 4.11 29.35 123.90
C ILE A 766 2.81 30.07 123.51
N THR A 767 2.20 30.79 124.45
CA THR A 767 1.01 31.62 124.20
C THR A 767 1.41 33.09 124.29
N TYR A 768 0.91 33.93 123.39
CA TYR A 768 1.26 35.36 123.30
C TYR A 768 0.11 36.29 123.76
N GLN A 769 0.47 37.46 124.27
CA GLN A 769 -0.44 38.56 124.59
C GLN A 769 -1.06 39.18 123.33
N ASP A 770 -1.98 40.13 123.47
CA ASP A 770 -2.72 40.80 122.36
C ASP A 770 -1.85 41.59 121.39
N ASP A 771 -0.63 41.92 121.78
CA ASP A 771 0.37 42.48 120.88
C ASP A 771 0.99 41.45 119.92
N GLY A 772 0.79 40.15 120.15
CA GLY A 772 1.31 39.05 119.31
C GLY A 772 2.82 38.85 119.39
N ILE A 773 3.49 39.59 120.28
CA ILE A 773 4.95 39.64 120.40
C ILE A 773 5.36 39.28 121.84
N THR A 774 4.65 39.78 122.85
CA THR A 774 4.96 39.51 124.25
C THR A 774 4.43 38.13 124.65
N ILE A 775 5.31 37.29 125.19
CA ILE A 775 4.94 35.96 125.68
C ILE A 775 4.07 36.10 126.92
N LYS A 776 2.88 35.50 126.89
CA LYS A 776 1.96 35.38 128.03
C LYS A 776 2.30 34.18 128.91
N GLU A 777 2.57 33.03 128.28
CA GLU A 777 2.85 31.77 128.98
C GLU A 777 3.75 30.88 128.13
N THR A 778 4.65 30.14 128.77
CA THR A 778 5.41 29.04 128.15
C THR A 778 5.22 27.77 128.99
N LYS A 779 4.67 26.72 128.39
CA LYS A 779 4.42 25.43 129.03
C LYS A 779 5.26 24.35 128.36
N ARG A 780 6.15 23.73 129.13
CA ARG A 780 6.95 22.57 128.71
C ARG A 780 6.23 21.28 129.14
N HIS A 781 6.17 20.30 128.25
CA HIS A 781 5.41 19.06 128.42
C HIS A 781 6.29 17.86 128.69
#